data_AF-A0A1Q9E657-F1
#
_entry.id   AF-A0A1Q9E657-F1
#
_cell.length_a   1.000
_cell.length_b   1.000
_cell.length_c   1.000
_cell.angle_alpha   90.00
_cell.angle_beta   90.00
_cell.angle_gamma   90.00
#
_symmetry.space_group_name_H-M   'P 1'
#
loop_
_entity.id
_entity.type
_entity.pdbx_description
1 polymer ?
#
loop_
_entity_poly.entity_id
_entity_poly.type
_entity_poly.pdbx_seq_one_letter_code
_entity_poly.pdbx_strand_id
1 'polypeptide(L)'
;MVLVVAEVLVVLVELVVFVFVVVLVMIVLVQLANWLEPTKISSAAESSTELSKETARELRAEIHRLSSRLAALEVRLDETKGNAASAVVVEPEPTAPPALPKAEDAEIAEEKPVQLAESAWNLFAVVGLTDAGWLDALFSVLILLANVVMQTLPLGIFALDLRRGSSTFCLTKASLEIRLRYMDLSQTSLVTRVCDEDSSLLVASTQAKLLSDINKFLGIQKTAFEATFDQPGVTLCMLCIILWILGSIVGSCQKNRNLCVYRELRNIWLNLQAVLQLPRAQSTELHQGTFRSLSFWRFSIIVMAYMLRAALAIALLVGGTQWLGRTTSIVDLILNAVALNGILDIDEFLFEMAIRDEGVGDRRSSEDFSDGAHEDPVGDPKAFNFTMLLIMLLVPYLVLIVPLTQRMLEVKREMCFGIQNFVVAYNSDVGMAYGLMTNEKRFVNALTLAEEAVNEYKFKLDGPWTPVSDELPPAPNFMQLGLYPQQFEFGRIRKMAEEAAYWPVCWERDVDPYGPAENASALVSIAHSRMRAAAFNLGLGTNVTPTCAELRHTCYYPEARMVRLMCGQTCGCTDPLATPWYKQKAEGCAEMCLLQRESRMRALPCQDFPQAGAQESWNQFWDDYAQTVSAYYGQDRLEVGDMSAVSIMKAGGCPMLQAVPKDPITGEIWCLGGADIFGPLSYLCPEACGCRNVTSDSELALLCPSSCLS
;
A
#
# COMPACT_ATOMS: atom_id res chain seq x y z
N MET A 1 -9.88 -27.74 -18.04
CA MET A 1 -8.88 -28.08 -19.09
C MET A 1 -9.39 -27.77 -20.49
N VAL A 2 -10.56 -28.27 -20.93
CA VAL A 2 -11.14 -27.95 -22.26
C VAL A 2 -11.40 -26.45 -22.45
N LEU A 3 -11.92 -25.74 -21.44
CA LEU A 3 -12.08 -24.28 -21.48
C LEU A 3 -10.73 -23.55 -21.64
N VAL A 4 -9.68 -24.07 -20.99
CA VAL A 4 -8.32 -23.50 -21.06
C VAL A 4 -7.72 -23.70 -22.45
N VAL A 5 -7.94 -24.88 -23.07
CA VAL A 5 -7.47 -25.16 -24.45
C VAL A 5 -8.22 -24.29 -25.46
N ALA A 6 -9.53 -24.13 -25.32
CA ALA A 6 -10.33 -23.28 -26.20
C ALA A 6 -9.93 -21.79 -26.08
N GLU A 7 -9.66 -21.31 -24.87
CA GLU A 7 -9.27 -19.91 -24.63
C GLU A 7 -7.82 -19.62 -25.05
N VAL A 8 -6.90 -20.58 -24.85
CA VAL A 8 -5.54 -20.50 -25.41
C VAL A 8 -5.60 -20.45 -26.94
N LEU A 9 -6.51 -21.21 -27.56
CA LEU A 9 -6.77 -21.12 -29.00
C LEU A 9 -7.28 -19.74 -29.42
N VAL A 10 -8.15 -19.10 -28.63
CA VAL A 10 -8.65 -17.73 -28.94
C VAL A 10 -7.52 -16.70 -28.86
N VAL A 11 -6.69 -16.74 -27.81
CA VAL A 11 -5.53 -15.84 -27.70
C VAL A 11 -4.51 -16.12 -28.81
N LEU A 12 -4.26 -17.39 -29.15
CA LEU A 12 -3.43 -17.74 -30.30
C LEU A 12 -4.03 -17.25 -31.61
N VAL A 13 -5.35 -17.33 -31.81
CA VAL A 13 -6.02 -16.82 -33.00
C VAL A 13 -5.94 -15.30 -33.06
N GLU A 14 -6.15 -14.58 -31.95
CA GLU A 14 -6.00 -13.12 -31.91
C GLU A 14 -4.55 -12.69 -32.13
N LEU A 15 -3.58 -13.41 -31.54
CA LEU A 15 -2.16 -13.16 -31.74
C LEU A 15 -1.74 -13.47 -33.18
N VAL A 16 -2.26 -14.56 -33.77
CA VAL A 16 -2.03 -14.92 -35.19
C VAL A 16 -2.67 -13.89 -36.10
N VAL A 17 -3.89 -13.42 -35.83
CA VAL A 17 -4.55 -12.35 -36.61
C VAL A 17 -3.76 -11.06 -36.48
N PHE A 18 -3.30 -10.70 -35.29
CA PHE A 18 -2.49 -9.50 -35.07
C PHE A 18 -1.14 -9.59 -35.81
N VAL A 19 -0.42 -10.70 -35.68
CA VAL A 19 0.83 -10.96 -36.41
C VAL A 19 0.59 -10.96 -37.91
N PHE A 20 -0.50 -11.56 -38.37
CA PHE A 20 -0.88 -11.57 -39.78
C PHE A 20 -1.16 -10.16 -40.28
N VAL A 21 -1.89 -9.33 -39.53
CA VAL A 21 -2.14 -7.92 -39.86
C VAL A 21 -0.84 -7.12 -39.88
N VAL A 22 0.03 -7.27 -38.88
CA VAL A 22 1.34 -6.60 -38.82
C VAL A 22 2.20 -6.99 -40.02
N VAL A 23 2.22 -8.27 -40.38
CA VAL A 23 2.99 -8.75 -41.53
C VAL A 23 2.37 -8.29 -42.83
N LEU A 24 1.05 -8.25 -42.94
CA LEU A 24 0.36 -7.72 -44.12
C LEU A 24 0.63 -6.22 -44.28
N VAL A 25 0.66 -5.46 -43.18
CA VAL A 25 1.06 -4.04 -43.16
C VAL A 25 2.54 -3.90 -43.55
N MET A 26 3.45 -4.72 -43.04
CA MET A 26 4.85 -4.71 -43.42
C MET A 26 5.05 -5.05 -44.90
N ILE A 27 4.33 -6.05 -45.44
CA ILE A 27 4.34 -6.40 -46.86
C ILE A 27 3.80 -5.23 -47.70
N VAL A 28 2.70 -4.60 -47.28
CA VAL A 28 2.12 -3.43 -47.96
C VAL A 28 3.08 -2.24 -47.91
N LEU A 29 3.78 -2.01 -46.80
CA LEU A 29 4.78 -0.95 -46.66
C LEU A 29 6.03 -1.21 -47.51
N VAL A 30 6.50 -2.46 -47.59
CA VAL A 30 7.60 -2.85 -48.49
C VAL A 30 7.18 -2.74 -49.95
N GLN A 31 5.94 -3.11 -50.29
CA GLN A 31 5.38 -2.93 -51.64
C GLN A 31 5.23 -1.44 -51.96
N LEU A 32 4.76 -0.61 -51.03
CA LEU A 32 4.68 0.85 -51.19
C LEU A 32 6.07 1.48 -51.32
N ALA A 33 7.05 1.03 -50.54
CA ALA A 33 8.43 1.50 -50.63
C ALA A 33 9.06 1.13 -51.98
N ASN A 34 8.87 -0.10 -52.46
CA ASN A 34 9.30 -0.53 -53.80
C ASN A 34 8.52 0.17 -54.94
N TRP A 35 7.28 0.57 -54.69
CA TRP A 35 6.47 1.33 -55.64
C TRP A 35 6.83 2.83 -55.66
N LEU A 36 7.56 3.32 -54.65
CA LEU A 36 7.90 4.74 -54.46
C LEU A 36 9.28 5.15 -54.99
N GLU A 37 10.00 4.30 -55.72
CA GLU A 37 11.22 4.69 -56.45
C GLU A 37 10.94 5.21 -57.88
N PRO A 38 11.80 6.08 -58.45
CA PRO A 38 11.59 7.52 -58.35
C PRO A 38 11.36 8.15 -59.73
N THR A 39 10.23 8.83 -59.95
CA THR A 39 10.07 9.69 -61.14
C THR A 39 9.68 11.14 -60.85
N LYS A 40 9.49 11.57 -59.59
CA LYS A 40 9.06 12.96 -59.31
C LYS A 40 9.67 13.68 -58.09
N ILE A 41 10.74 13.17 -57.48
CA ILE A 41 11.41 13.84 -56.31
C ILE A 41 12.83 14.33 -56.66
N SER A 42 13.13 14.63 -57.93
CA SER A 42 14.44 15.17 -58.31
C SER A 42 14.59 16.68 -58.01
N SER A 43 13.51 17.48 -58.04
CA SER A 43 13.64 18.94 -57.89
C SER A 43 13.65 19.46 -56.45
N ALA A 44 13.16 18.69 -55.47
CA ALA A 44 13.17 19.10 -54.06
C ALA A 44 14.43 18.60 -53.31
N ALA A 45 14.98 17.46 -53.72
CA ALA A 45 16.20 16.89 -53.12
C ALA A 45 17.47 17.71 -53.47
N GLU A 46 17.50 18.36 -54.63
CA GLU A 46 18.64 19.19 -55.06
C GLU A 46 18.75 20.48 -54.24
N SER A 47 17.61 21.05 -53.79
CA SER A 47 17.59 22.23 -52.92
C SER A 47 17.98 21.91 -51.46
N SER A 48 17.57 20.75 -50.94
CA SER A 48 17.92 20.31 -49.58
C SER A 48 19.40 19.90 -49.45
N THR A 49 19.98 19.33 -50.52
CA THR A 49 21.39 18.91 -50.53
C THR A 49 22.34 20.11 -50.63
N GLU A 50 21.99 21.18 -51.34
CA GLU A 50 22.75 22.44 -51.33
C GLU A 50 22.76 23.09 -49.93
N LEU A 51 21.59 23.19 -49.28
CA LEU A 51 21.50 23.80 -47.94
C LEU A 51 22.25 22.97 -46.87
N SER A 52 22.19 21.64 -46.95
CA SER A 52 22.92 20.72 -46.08
C SER A 52 24.43 20.79 -46.30
N LYS A 53 24.90 20.95 -47.54
CA LYS A 53 26.32 21.14 -47.85
C LYS A 53 26.84 22.46 -47.26
N GLU A 54 26.04 23.52 -47.26
CA GLU A 54 26.42 24.81 -46.70
C GLU A 54 26.53 24.76 -45.17
N THR A 55 25.55 24.15 -44.49
CA THR A 55 25.60 23.95 -43.03
C THR A 55 26.73 23.00 -42.61
N ALA A 56 27.01 21.95 -43.40
CA ALA A 56 28.12 21.04 -43.11
C ALA A 56 29.51 21.71 -43.29
N ARG A 57 29.64 22.67 -44.22
CA ARG A 57 30.87 23.45 -44.37
C ARG A 57 31.07 24.40 -43.18
N GLU A 58 30.01 25.06 -42.74
CA GLU A 58 30.04 25.98 -41.60
C GLU A 58 30.39 25.23 -40.30
N LEU A 59 29.79 24.07 -40.08
CA LEU A 59 30.08 23.22 -38.92
C LEU A 59 31.51 22.66 -38.95
N ARG A 60 32.04 22.24 -40.11
CA ARG A 60 33.46 21.81 -40.22
C ARG A 60 34.43 22.96 -39.95
N ALA A 61 34.09 24.18 -40.38
CA ALA A 61 34.91 25.36 -40.08
C ALA A 61 34.91 25.66 -38.57
N GLU A 62 33.77 25.52 -37.90
CA GLU A 62 33.64 25.68 -36.45
C GLU A 62 34.43 24.59 -35.68
N ILE A 63 34.37 23.34 -36.14
CA ILE A 63 35.12 22.22 -35.56
C ILE A 63 36.63 22.43 -35.72
N HIS A 64 37.11 22.87 -36.89
CA HIS A 64 38.52 23.22 -37.08
C HIS A 64 38.95 24.40 -36.21
N ARG A 65 38.07 25.39 -36.01
CA ARG A 65 38.33 26.52 -35.12
C ARG A 65 38.40 26.09 -33.66
N LEU A 66 37.53 25.18 -33.21
CA LEU A 66 37.56 24.65 -31.86
C LEU A 66 38.75 23.71 -31.63
N SER A 67 39.06 22.85 -32.59
CA SER A 67 40.24 21.97 -32.58
C SER A 67 41.53 22.77 -32.49
N SER A 68 41.67 23.85 -33.27
CA SER A 68 42.85 24.73 -33.18
C SER A 68 42.95 25.48 -31.86
N ARG A 69 41.82 25.89 -31.26
CA ARG A 69 41.79 26.46 -29.90
C ARG A 69 42.16 25.42 -28.84
N LEU A 70 41.75 24.17 -29.01
CA LEU A 70 42.10 23.08 -28.11
C LEU A 70 43.59 22.77 -28.18
N ALA A 71 44.15 22.64 -29.38
CA ALA A 71 45.59 22.44 -29.58
C ALA A 71 46.41 23.60 -28.99
N ALA A 72 45.95 24.85 -29.14
CA ALA A 72 46.61 26.00 -28.52
C ALA A 72 46.52 26.00 -26.98
N LEU A 73 45.45 25.44 -26.42
CA LEU A 73 45.30 25.25 -24.97
C LEU A 73 46.17 24.10 -24.46
N GLU A 74 46.32 23.04 -25.24
CA GLU A 74 47.14 21.87 -24.92
C GLU A 74 48.62 22.24 -24.89
N VAL A 75 49.10 23.04 -25.86
CA VAL A 75 50.45 23.62 -25.84
C VAL A 75 50.67 24.50 -24.61
N ARG A 76 49.68 25.32 -24.23
CA ARG A 76 49.77 26.13 -23.00
C ARG A 76 49.78 25.28 -21.74
N LEU A 77 49.03 24.18 -21.74
CA LEU A 77 48.98 23.25 -20.61
C LEU A 77 50.32 22.53 -20.45
N ASP A 78 50.95 22.14 -21.55
CA ASP A 78 52.28 21.51 -21.58
C ASP A 78 53.40 22.50 -21.21
N GLU A 79 53.29 23.79 -21.56
CA GLU A 79 54.20 24.82 -21.05
C GLU A 79 54.08 25.00 -19.52
N THR A 80 52.86 24.90 -18.95
CA THR A 80 52.69 24.90 -17.49
C THR A 80 53.14 23.61 -16.81
N LYS A 81 53.10 22.45 -17.50
CA LYS A 81 53.60 21.17 -16.98
C LYS A 81 55.11 21.01 -17.14
N GLY A 82 55.73 21.66 -18.13
CA GLY A 82 57.16 21.58 -18.45
C GLY A 82 58.12 22.22 -17.43
N ASN A 83 57.61 22.91 -16.40
CA ASN A 83 58.43 23.40 -15.28
C ASN A 83 58.52 22.40 -14.11
N ALA A 84 57.93 21.20 -14.24
CA ALA A 84 58.10 20.13 -13.26
C ALA A 84 58.27 18.79 -13.99
N ALA A 85 59.43 18.16 -13.75
CA ALA A 85 59.85 16.83 -14.19
C ALA A 85 60.71 16.79 -15.46
N SER A 86 62.02 16.75 -15.18
CA SER A 86 63.07 16.27 -16.07
C SER A 86 62.85 14.83 -16.54
N ALA A 87 63.10 14.64 -17.84
CA ALA A 87 63.92 13.60 -18.45
C ALA A 87 63.51 12.12 -18.29
N VAL A 88 62.88 11.57 -19.35
CA VAL A 88 63.26 10.26 -19.91
C VAL A 88 63.21 10.35 -21.44
N VAL A 89 64.35 10.07 -22.07
CA VAL A 89 64.59 10.07 -23.52
C VAL A 89 64.25 8.67 -24.06
N VAL A 90 63.41 8.58 -25.10
CA VAL A 90 63.23 7.36 -25.91
C VAL A 90 63.31 7.73 -27.40
N GLU A 91 64.12 6.96 -28.10
CA GLU A 91 64.64 7.10 -29.47
C GLU A 91 63.59 6.65 -30.52
N PRO A 92 63.42 7.36 -31.66
CA PRO A 92 62.47 6.98 -32.70
C PRO A 92 63.08 6.13 -33.81
N GLU A 93 62.38 5.05 -34.18
CA GLU A 93 62.69 4.16 -35.32
C GLU A 93 61.99 4.67 -36.61
N PRO A 94 62.67 4.66 -37.78
CA PRO A 94 62.17 5.33 -38.99
C PRO A 94 61.25 4.44 -39.84
N THR A 95 60.02 4.88 -40.07
CA THR A 95 59.07 4.22 -40.98
C THR A 95 59.06 4.88 -42.36
N ALA A 96 59.20 4.03 -43.39
CA ALA A 96 59.33 4.36 -44.80
C ALA A 96 58.01 4.82 -45.46
N PRO A 97 58.07 5.57 -46.58
CA PRO A 97 56.90 6.14 -47.23
C PRO A 97 56.03 5.11 -47.98
N PRO A 98 54.69 5.25 -47.97
CA PRO A 98 53.79 4.34 -48.66
C PRO A 98 53.81 4.56 -50.18
N ALA A 99 53.94 3.45 -50.90
CA ALA A 99 53.94 3.38 -52.37
C ALA A 99 52.52 3.57 -52.94
N LEU A 100 52.46 4.20 -54.12
CA LEU A 100 51.26 4.44 -54.93
C LEU A 100 50.51 3.12 -55.25
N PRO A 101 49.16 3.13 -55.21
CA PRO A 101 48.36 1.98 -55.60
C PRO A 101 48.40 1.79 -57.12
N LYS A 102 48.71 0.56 -57.53
CA LYS A 102 48.58 0.08 -58.90
C LYS A 102 47.09 -0.12 -59.22
N ALA A 103 46.71 0.26 -60.43
CA ALA A 103 45.41 -0.04 -61.01
C ALA A 103 45.26 -1.56 -61.13
N GLU A 104 44.27 -2.10 -60.43
CA GLU A 104 43.94 -3.52 -60.37
C GLU A 104 42.76 -3.79 -61.31
N ASP A 105 42.86 -4.90 -62.03
CA ASP A 105 41.99 -5.31 -63.11
C ASP A 105 40.55 -5.55 -62.64
N ALA A 106 39.58 -5.31 -63.52
CA ALA A 106 38.17 -5.56 -63.28
C ALA A 106 37.91 -7.07 -63.12
N GLU A 107 38.05 -7.54 -61.87
CA GLU A 107 37.72 -8.87 -61.40
C GLU A 107 36.21 -9.08 -61.54
N ILE A 108 35.84 -10.15 -62.25
CA ILE A 108 34.45 -10.59 -62.41
C ILE A 108 33.94 -10.86 -61.00
N ALA A 109 32.99 -10.04 -60.52
CA ALA A 109 32.44 -10.10 -59.17
C ALA A 109 32.05 -11.54 -58.79
N GLU A 110 32.93 -12.20 -58.05
CA GLU A 110 32.71 -13.52 -57.50
C GLU A 110 31.53 -13.40 -56.53
N GLU A 111 30.41 -14.07 -56.82
CA GLU A 111 29.22 -14.05 -55.98
C GLU A 111 29.59 -14.54 -54.58
N LYS A 112 29.75 -13.60 -53.65
CA LYS A 112 30.13 -13.91 -52.27
C LYS A 112 29.02 -14.75 -51.64
N PRO A 113 29.31 -15.97 -51.15
CA PRO A 113 28.28 -16.85 -50.64
C PRO A 113 27.63 -16.27 -49.37
N VAL A 114 26.30 -16.33 -49.33
CA VAL A 114 25.52 -15.93 -48.15
C VAL A 114 25.68 -16.99 -47.06
N GLN A 115 26.39 -16.65 -45.99
CA GLN A 115 26.48 -17.51 -44.81
C GLN A 115 25.25 -17.30 -43.91
N LEU A 116 24.55 -18.38 -43.60
CA LEU A 116 23.45 -18.36 -42.63
C LEU A 116 24.02 -18.26 -41.22
N ALA A 117 23.47 -17.35 -40.42
CA ALA A 117 23.83 -17.24 -39.01
C ALA A 117 23.58 -18.57 -38.28
N GLU A 118 24.42 -18.91 -37.30
CA GLU A 118 24.20 -20.08 -36.47
C GLU A 118 23.05 -19.79 -35.50
N SER A 119 21.91 -20.46 -35.70
CA SER A 119 20.74 -20.32 -34.83
C SER A 119 19.87 -21.57 -34.89
N ALA A 120 19.25 -21.94 -33.78
CA ALA A 120 18.32 -23.07 -33.69
C ALA A 120 17.20 -23.03 -34.74
N TRP A 121 16.78 -21.83 -35.14
CA TRP A 121 15.76 -21.66 -36.17
C TRP A 121 16.25 -21.93 -37.59
N ASN A 122 17.55 -21.77 -37.83
CA ASN A 122 18.17 -22.08 -39.13
C ASN A 122 18.42 -23.58 -39.29
N LEU A 123 18.29 -24.36 -38.21
CA LEU A 123 18.36 -25.81 -38.22
C LEU A 123 17.31 -26.42 -39.18
N PHE A 124 16.12 -25.80 -39.30
CA PHE A 124 15.11 -26.19 -40.28
C PHE A 124 15.60 -26.17 -41.73
N ALA A 125 16.52 -25.28 -42.05
CA ALA A 125 17.09 -25.19 -43.39
C ALA A 125 18.05 -26.36 -43.67
N VAL A 126 18.68 -26.93 -42.63
CA VAL A 126 19.74 -27.95 -42.71
C VAL A 126 19.20 -29.37 -42.49
N VAL A 127 18.12 -29.53 -41.71
CA VAL A 127 17.51 -30.83 -41.42
C VAL A 127 17.08 -31.52 -42.72
N GLY A 128 17.69 -32.68 -43.00
CA GLY A 128 17.45 -33.47 -44.21
C GLY A 128 18.26 -33.04 -45.44
N LEU A 129 19.29 -32.20 -45.29
CA LEU A 129 20.29 -31.93 -46.33
C LEU A 129 21.63 -32.60 -46.08
N THR A 130 21.97 -32.81 -44.82
CA THR A 130 23.18 -33.52 -44.43
C THR A 130 22.90 -35.03 -44.47
N ASP A 131 23.92 -35.84 -44.76
CA ASP A 131 23.89 -37.31 -44.60
C ASP A 131 23.80 -37.75 -43.12
N ALA A 132 23.33 -36.85 -42.26
CA ALA A 132 23.17 -37.05 -40.84
C ALA A 132 22.12 -38.14 -40.59
N GLY A 133 22.32 -38.92 -39.54
CA GLY A 133 21.42 -40.00 -39.20
C GLY A 133 20.03 -39.47 -38.87
N TRP A 134 19.02 -40.34 -38.94
CA TRP A 134 17.66 -40.01 -38.48
C TRP A 134 17.63 -39.55 -37.01
N LEU A 135 18.61 -39.99 -36.20
CA LEU A 135 18.79 -39.55 -34.81
C LEU A 135 19.15 -38.06 -34.72
N ASP A 136 20.05 -37.57 -35.57
CA ASP A 136 20.48 -36.16 -35.56
C ASP A 136 19.32 -35.24 -36.00
N ALA A 137 18.51 -35.71 -36.95
CA ALA A 137 17.26 -35.05 -37.32
C ALA A 137 16.24 -35.03 -36.17
N LEU A 138 16.12 -36.13 -35.40
CA LEU A 138 15.27 -36.19 -34.22
C LEU A 138 15.76 -35.22 -33.13
N PHE A 139 17.06 -35.20 -32.82
CA PHE A 139 17.65 -34.26 -31.87
C PHE A 139 17.43 -32.82 -32.29
N SER A 140 17.60 -32.52 -33.57
CA SER A 140 17.33 -31.21 -34.14
C SER A 140 15.89 -30.74 -33.92
N VAL A 141 14.92 -31.63 -34.13
CA VAL A 141 13.50 -31.35 -33.86
C VAL A 141 13.24 -31.18 -32.37
N LEU A 142 13.88 -31.96 -31.50
CA LEU A 142 13.73 -31.83 -30.04
C LEU A 142 14.31 -30.51 -29.51
N ILE A 143 15.48 -30.08 -29.99
CA ILE A 143 16.09 -28.79 -29.63
C ILE A 143 15.17 -27.63 -30.02
N LEU A 144 14.60 -27.70 -31.22
CA LEU A 144 13.64 -26.72 -31.69
C LEU A 144 12.37 -26.70 -30.82
N LEU A 145 11.79 -27.88 -30.51
CA LEU A 145 10.61 -27.96 -29.66
C LEU A 145 10.90 -27.39 -28.26
N ALA A 146 12.07 -27.68 -27.71
CA ALA A 146 12.53 -27.11 -26.46
C ALA A 146 12.62 -25.58 -26.55
N ASN A 147 13.20 -25.04 -27.63
CA ASN A 147 13.28 -23.59 -27.85
C ASN A 147 11.89 -22.92 -27.92
N VAL A 148 10.95 -23.52 -28.66
CA VAL A 148 9.57 -23.01 -28.74
C VAL A 148 8.88 -23.08 -27.38
N VAL A 149 9.02 -24.18 -26.63
CA VAL A 149 8.45 -24.32 -25.28
C VAL A 149 9.04 -23.26 -24.33
N MET A 150 10.35 -23.04 -24.37
CA MET A 150 11.02 -22.06 -23.51
C MET A 150 10.60 -20.62 -23.82
N GLN A 151 10.42 -20.26 -25.09
CA GLN A 151 9.94 -18.92 -25.46
C GLN A 151 8.43 -18.73 -25.20
N THR A 152 7.62 -19.79 -25.28
CA THR A 152 6.16 -19.72 -25.05
C THR A 152 5.77 -19.79 -23.58
N LEU A 153 6.58 -20.41 -22.71
CA LEU A 153 6.27 -20.55 -21.29
C LEU A 153 6.14 -19.20 -20.55
N PRO A 154 7.06 -18.22 -20.71
CA PRO A 154 6.90 -16.87 -20.15
C PRO A 154 5.62 -16.17 -20.63
N LEU A 155 5.24 -16.33 -21.90
CA LEU A 155 3.99 -15.78 -22.44
C LEU A 155 2.77 -16.35 -21.72
N GLY A 156 2.77 -17.65 -21.43
CA GLY A 156 1.72 -18.29 -20.63
C GLY A 156 1.65 -17.74 -19.20
N ILE A 157 2.80 -17.50 -18.56
CA ILE A 157 2.89 -16.90 -17.22
C ILE A 157 2.31 -15.48 -17.24
N PHE A 158 2.70 -14.65 -18.21
CA PHE A 158 2.16 -13.30 -18.37
C PHE A 158 0.65 -13.32 -18.60
N ALA A 159 0.14 -14.19 -19.47
CA ALA A 159 -1.29 -14.31 -19.73
C ALA A 159 -2.10 -14.69 -18.47
N LEU A 160 -1.57 -15.56 -17.61
CA LEU A 160 -2.21 -15.92 -16.34
C LEU A 160 -2.23 -14.74 -15.35
N ASP A 161 -1.15 -13.96 -15.28
CA ASP A 161 -1.10 -12.76 -14.46
C ASP A 161 -2.05 -11.66 -14.99
N LEU A 162 -2.11 -11.50 -16.32
CA LEU A 162 -3.06 -10.62 -17.00
C LEU A 162 -4.50 -10.87 -16.55
N ARG A 163 -4.88 -12.15 -16.46
CA ARG A 163 -6.21 -12.59 -16.04
C ARG A 163 -6.47 -12.36 -14.55
N ARG A 164 -5.51 -12.65 -13.67
CA ARG A 164 -5.67 -12.46 -12.22
C ARG A 164 -5.88 -10.99 -11.86
N GLY A 165 -5.12 -10.08 -12.47
CA GLY A 165 -5.18 -8.65 -12.15
C GLY A 165 -6.55 -8.01 -12.37
N SER A 166 -7.36 -8.50 -13.32
CA SER A 166 -8.67 -7.93 -13.63
C SER A 166 -9.73 -8.20 -12.55
N SER A 167 -9.67 -9.35 -11.88
CA SER A 167 -10.68 -9.74 -10.88
C SER A 167 -10.42 -9.12 -9.49
N THR A 168 -9.15 -8.93 -9.13
CA THR A 168 -8.78 -8.55 -7.77
C THR A 168 -9.11 -7.09 -7.45
N PHE A 169 -9.04 -6.21 -8.45
CA PHE A 169 -9.28 -4.77 -8.27
C PHE A 169 -10.74 -4.42 -7.95
N CYS A 170 -11.70 -5.24 -8.40
CA CYS A 170 -13.11 -5.04 -8.05
C CYS A 170 -13.47 -5.59 -6.67
N LEU A 171 -12.77 -6.64 -6.21
CA LEU A 171 -13.10 -7.31 -4.94
C LEU A 171 -12.65 -6.49 -3.71
N THR A 172 -11.54 -5.76 -3.82
CA THR A 172 -11.11 -4.81 -2.78
C THR A 172 -12.05 -3.62 -2.62
N LYS A 173 -12.85 -3.28 -3.65
CA LYS A 173 -13.85 -2.21 -3.59
C LYS A 173 -15.04 -2.55 -2.69
N ALA A 174 -15.34 -3.84 -2.52
CA ALA A 174 -16.45 -4.32 -1.67
C ALA A 174 -15.99 -4.78 -0.27
N SER A 175 -14.72 -5.15 -0.10
CA SER A 175 -14.23 -5.63 1.21
C SER A 175 -13.89 -4.52 2.18
N LEU A 176 -13.87 -3.25 1.74
CA LEU A 176 -13.77 -2.08 2.62
C LEU A 176 -15.16 -1.70 3.16
N GLU A 177 -15.98 -2.67 3.58
CA GLU A 177 -17.14 -2.38 4.40
C GLU A 177 -16.62 -1.76 5.71
N ILE A 178 -16.77 -0.44 5.83
CA ILE A 178 -16.54 0.38 7.01
C ILE A 178 -17.50 -0.07 8.11
N ARG A 179 -17.28 -1.27 8.68
CA ARG A 179 -18.06 -1.77 9.81
C ARG A 179 -17.50 -1.16 11.09
N LEU A 180 -18.40 -0.65 11.92
CA LEU A 180 -18.11 -0.11 13.26
C LEU A 180 -17.31 -1.04 14.18
N ARG A 181 -17.25 -2.35 13.87
CA ARG A 181 -16.39 -3.33 14.57
C ARG A 181 -14.89 -3.02 14.47
N TYR A 182 -14.49 -2.08 13.61
CA TYR A 182 -13.10 -1.64 13.42
C TYR A 182 -12.84 -0.20 13.86
N MET A 183 -13.72 0.41 14.66
CA MET A 183 -13.37 1.62 15.39
C MET A 183 -12.28 1.25 16.40
N ASP A 184 -11.06 1.68 16.11
CA ASP A 184 -9.92 1.35 16.95
C ASP A 184 -10.02 2.05 18.31
N LEU A 185 -9.29 1.53 19.30
CA LEU A 185 -9.21 2.06 20.68
C LEU A 185 -8.90 3.57 20.72
N SER A 186 -8.28 4.12 19.67
CA SER A 186 -7.98 5.54 19.50
C SER A 186 -9.18 6.43 19.13
N GLN A 187 -10.38 5.88 18.96
CA GLN A 187 -11.57 6.59 18.50
C GLN A 187 -11.38 7.38 17.19
N THR A 188 -10.37 7.03 16.39
CA THR A 188 -10.16 7.58 15.06
C THR A 188 -10.74 6.62 14.03
N SER A 189 -11.22 7.15 12.90
CA SER A 189 -11.71 6.29 11.84
C SER A 189 -10.55 5.47 11.24
N LEU A 190 -10.85 4.24 10.85
CA LEU A 190 -9.90 3.39 10.14
C LEU A 190 -9.40 4.06 8.85
N VAL A 191 -10.29 4.79 8.15
CA VAL A 191 -9.98 5.50 6.91
C VAL A 191 -8.92 6.58 7.15
N THR A 192 -9.08 7.41 8.18
CA THR A 192 -8.09 8.45 8.52
C THR A 192 -6.72 7.83 8.76
N ARG A 193 -6.63 6.73 9.52
CA ARG A 193 -5.35 6.06 9.81
C ARG A 193 -4.72 5.40 8.58
N VAL A 194 -5.53 4.78 7.71
CA VAL A 194 -5.05 4.23 6.43
C VAL A 194 -4.48 5.35 5.55
N CYS A 195 -5.16 6.49 5.48
CA CYS A 195 -4.74 7.66 4.71
C CYS A 195 -3.51 8.35 5.30
N ASP A 196 -3.30 8.23 6.60
CA ASP A 196 -2.07 8.65 7.28
C ASP A 196 -0.90 7.66 7.12
N GLU A 197 -1.11 6.54 6.42
CA GLU A 197 -0.15 5.44 6.24
C GLU A 197 0.30 4.82 7.58
N ASP A 198 -0.62 4.65 8.53
CA ASP A 198 -0.31 4.04 9.82
C ASP A 198 -0.05 2.53 9.67
N SER A 199 1.22 2.13 9.89
CA SER A 199 1.66 0.74 9.78
C SER A 199 1.24 -0.15 10.95
N SER A 200 0.72 0.43 12.04
CA SER A 200 0.23 -0.33 13.20
C SER A 200 -1.15 -0.95 12.99
N LEU A 201 -1.81 -0.66 11.87
CA LEU A 201 -3.11 -1.21 11.51
C LEU A 201 -3.02 -2.70 11.14
N LEU A 202 -3.39 -3.59 12.06
CA LEU A 202 -3.44 -5.04 11.80
C LEU A 202 -4.41 -5.41 10.66
N VAL A 203 -5.62 -4.84 10.68
CA VAL A 203 -6.70 -5.19 9.73
C VAL A 203 -6.52 -4.52 8.37
N ALA A 204 -5.90 -3.34 8.33
CA ALA A 204 -5.79 -2.51 7.12
C ALA A 204 -4.34 -2.22 6.68
N SER A 205 -3.38 -3.04 7.12
CA SER A 205 -1.96 -2.89 6.79
C SER A 205 -1.70 -2.97 5.28
N THR A 206 -2.45 -3.78 4.53
CA THR A 206 -2.28 -3.92 3.09
C THR A 206 -2.73 -2.67 2.33
N GLN A 207 -3.83 -2.04 2.75
CA GLN A 207 -4.31 -0.77 2.17
C GLN A 207 -3.36 0.38 2.52
N ALA A 208 -2.91 0.46 3.77
CA ALA A 208 -1.95 1.48 4.20
C ALA A 208 -0.61 1.35 3.43
N LYS A 209 -0.13 0.11 3.24
CA LYS A 209 1.05 -0.18 2.42
C LYS A 209 0.84 0.19 0.95
N LEU A 210 -0.29 -0.19 0.37
CA LEU A 210 -0.64 0.17 -1.02
C LEU A 210 -0.64 1.70 -1.21
N LEU A 211 -1.21 2.45 -0.27
CA LEU A 211 -1.23 3.91 -0.33
C LEU A 211 0.17 4.51 -0.20
N SER A 212 1.00 3.96 0.69
CA SER A 212 2.41 4.33 0.84
C SER A 212 3.20 4.05 -0.44
N ASP A 213 2.97 2.91 -1.09
CA ASP A 213 3.61 2.54 -2.36
C ASP A 213 3.15 3.49 -3.48
N ILE A 214 1.86 3.84 -3.56
CA ILE A 214 1.34 4.84 -4.50
C ILE A 214 2.00 6.21 -4.28
N ASN A 215 2.08 6.68 -3.03
CA ASN A 215 2.66 7.98 -2.72
C ASN A 215 4.15 8.04 -3.06
N LYS A 216 4.90 6.96 -2.79
CA LYS A 216 6.31 6.82 -3.19
C LYS A 216 6.49 6.74 -4.69
N PHE A 217 5.64 5.97 -5.39
CA PHE A 217 5.71 5.81 -6.83
C PHE A 217 5.46 7.13 -7.56
N LEU A 218 4.44 7.88 -7.13
CA LEU A 218 4.06 9.16 -7.73
C LEU A 218 4.85 10.36 -7.19
N GLY A 219 5.62 10.21 -6.12
CA GLY A 219 6.35 11.33 -5.50
C GLY A 219 5.44 12.36 -4.83
N ILE A 220 4.22 11.99 -4.45
CA ILE A 220 3.21 12.90 -3.89
C ILE A 220 3.18 12.85 -2.37
N GLN A 221 2.89 13.98 -1.74
CA GLN A 221 2.65 14.03 -0.29
C GLN A 221 1.36 13.31 0.08
N LYS A 222 1.24 12.89 1.35
CA LYS A 222 0.07 12.14 1.86
C LYS A 222 -1.26 12.81 1.54
N THR A 223 -1.33 14.13 1.70
CA THR A 223 -2.54 14.95 1.49
C THR A 223 -2.71 15.49 0.06
N ALA A 224 -1.71 15.34 -0.82
CA ALA A 224 -1.77 15.84 -2.19
C ALA A 224 -2.44 14.83 -3.13
N PHE A 225 -3.36 15.30 -3.98
CA PHE A 225 -4.09 14.48 -4.97
C PHE A 225 -3.75 14.83 -6.43
N GLU A 226 -2.80 15.73 -6.63
CA GLU A 226 -2.30 16.12 -7.95
C GLU A 226 -0.90 15.57 -8.13
N ALA A 227 -0.66 14.99 -9.31
CA ALA A 227 0.63 14.45 -9.67
C ALA A 227 1.60 15.62 -9.90
N THR A 228 2.75 15.58 -9.23
CA THR A 228 3.85 16.48 -9.53
C THR A 228 4.51 16.08 -10.85
N PHE A 229 5.27 16.99 -11.46
CA PHE A 229 6.09 16.66 -12.64
C PHE A 229 7.18 15.63 -12.30
N ASP A 230 7.66 15.65 -11.05
CA ASP A 230 8.70 14.74 -10.57
C ASP A 230 8.07 13.47 -9.97
N GLN A 231 7.91 12.45 -10.81
CA GLN A 231 7.33 11.14 -10.47
C GLN A 231 8.42 10.07 -10.53
N PRO A 232 9.13 9.79 -9.42
CA PRO A 232 10.30 8.92 -9.43
C PRO A 232 9.99 7.50 -9.90
N GLY A 233 8.83 6.95 -9.55
CA GLY A 233 8.40 5.63 -9.98
C GLY A 233 8.11 5.55 -11.48
N VAL A 234 7.52 6.60 -12.07
CA VAL A 234 7.28 6.69 -13.53
C VAL A 234 8.59 6.79 -14.28
N THR A 235 9.53 7.63 -13.81
CA THR A 235 10.86 7.77 -14.42
C THR A 235 11.62 6.45 -14.37
N LEU A 236 11.58 5.74 -13.24
CA LEU A 236 12.22 4.44 -13.08
C LEU A 236 11.54 3.37 -13.95
N CYS A 237 10.21 3.34 -14.02
CA CYS A 237 9.46 2.43 -14.91
C CYS A 237 9.84 2.66 -16.38
N MET A 238 9.92 3.92 -16.81
CA MET A 238 10.42 4.28 -18.13
C MET A 238 11.86 3.85 -18.33
N LEU A 239 12.73 4.02 -17.33
CA LEU A 239 14.12 3.56 -17.42
C LEU A 239 14.19 2.04 -17.53
N CYS A 240 13.39 1.27 -16.79
CA CYS A 240 13.33 -0.18 -16.91
C CYS A 240 12.79 -0.63 -18.28
N ILE A 241 11.75 0.02 -18.80
CA ILE A 241 11.23 -0.23 -20.15
C ILE A 241 12.28 0.15 -21.21
N ILE A 242 12.98 1.27 -21.00
CA ILE A 242 14.12 1.69 -21.82
C ILE A 242 15.25 0.67 -21.72
N LEU A 243 15.59 0.10 -20.56
CA LEU A 243 16.62 -0.93 -20.48
C LEU A 243 16.17 -2.23 -21.15
N TRP A 244 14.89 -2.57 -21.04
CA TRP A 244 14.28 -3.72 -21.71
C TRP A 244 14.25 -3.57 -23.24
N ILE A 245 14.00 -2.35 -23.75
CA ILE A 245 13.91 -2.05 -25.19
C ILE A 245 15.27 -1.61 -25.78
N LEU A 246 15.96 -0.69 -25.09
CA LEU A 246 17.22 0.00 -25.43
C LEU A 246 18.47 -0.49 -24.70
N GLY A 247 18.43 -1.49 -23.81
CA GLY A 247 19.65 -2.16 -23.31
C GLY A 247 20.62 -2.53 -24.46
N SER A 248 20.10 -2.55 -25.69
CA SER A 248 20.72 -2.54 -27.01
C SER A 248 21.77 -1.45 -27.32
N ILE A 249 21.74 -0.26 -26.70
CA ILE A 249 22.45 0.92 -27.26
C ILE A 249 23.63 1.39 -26.40
N VAL A 250 23.57 1.23 -25.06
CA VAL A 250 24.53 1.87 -24.15
C VAL A 250 25.71 0.97 -23.74
N GLY A 251 25.70 -0.31 -24.12
CA GLY A 251 26.80 -1.24 -23.85
C GLY A 251 27.86 -1.28 -24.96
N SER A 252 28.72 -0.26 -25.07
CA SER A 252 29.98 -0.43 -25.79
C SER A 252 30.85 -1.50 -25.12
N CYS A 253 31.27 -2.50 -25.88
CA CYS A 253 32.45 -3.35 -25.67
C CYS A 253 32.58 -4.12 -24.34
N GLN A 254 31.92 -5.29 -24.24
CA GLN A 254 32.70 -6.50 -23.96
C GLN A 254 32.15 -7.68 -24.76
N LYS A 255 33.08 -8.40 -25.38
CA LYS A 255 32.96 -9.33 -26.50
C LYS A 255 32.24 -10.64 -26.14
N ASN A 256 30.99 -10.59 -25.68
CA ASN A 256 30.06 -11.73 -25.73
C ASN A 256 28.58 -11.26 -25.63
N ARG A 257 27.86 -11.49 -26.74
CA ARG A 257 26.47 -12.01 -26.91
C ARG A 257 25.57 -12.02 -25.65
N ASN A 258 24.29 -11.66 -25.61
CA ASN A 258 23.23 -11.47 -26.60
C ASN A 258 22.00 -10.89 -25.87
N LEU A 259 21.79 -9.58 -25.79
CA LEU A 259 20.50 -9.10 -25.29
C LEU A 259 20.00 -8.01 -26.19
N CYS A 260 19.00 -8.32 -27.03
CA CYS A 260 17.88 -7.41 -27.28
C CYS A 260 16.83 -8.00 -28.21
N VAL A 261 15.56 -7.83 -27.84
CA VAL A 261 14.41 -8.15 -28.69
C VAL A 261 14.43 -7.31 -29.98
N TYR A 262 14.89 -6.06 -29.94
CA TYR A 262 15.05 -5.23 -31.14
C TYR A 262 16.13 -5.79 -32.08
N ARG A 263 17.29 -6.20 -31.53
CA ARG A 263 18.36 -6.84 -32.31
C ARG A 263 17.87 -8.14 -32.91
N GLU A 264 17.11 -8.91 -32.14
CA GLU A 264 16.51 -10.16 -32.55
C GLU A 264 15.54 -9.96 -33.72
N LEU A 265 14.60 -9.01 -33.62
CA LEU A 265 13.71 -8.64 -34.73
C LEU A 265 14.47 -8.13 -35.97
N ARG A 266 15.53 -7.35 -35.77
CA ARG A 266 16.40 -6.89 -36.86
C ARG A 266 17.12 -8.07 -37.52
N ASN A 267 17.65 -9.01 -36.75
CA ASN A 267 18.31 -10.20 -37.26
C ASN A 267 17.32 -11.07 -38.04
N ILE A 268 16.11 -11.27 -37.52
CA ILE A 268 15.04 -11.99 -38.22
C ILE A 268 14.74 -11.30 -39.55
N TRP A 269 14.64 -9.97 -39.56
CA TRP A 269 14.39 -9.20 -40.78
C TRP A 269 15.51 -9.35 -41.81
N LEU A 270 16.78 -9.18 -41.40
CA LEU A 270 17.92 -9.32 -42.29
C LEU A 270 18.07 -10.75 -42.84
N ASN A 271 17.87 -11.76 -41.99
CA ASN A 271 17.90 -13.16 -42.40
C ASN A 271 16.73 -13.50 -43.34
N LEU A 272 15.54 -12.97 -43.06
CA LEU A 272 14.39 -13.11 -43.94
C LEU A 272 14.69 -12.45 -45.29
N GLN A 273 15.22 -11.24 -45.31
CA GLN A 273 15.62 -10.55 -46.54
C GLN A 273 16.65 -11.36 -47.34
N ALA A 274 17.66 -11.92 -46.68
CA ALA A 274 18.65 -12.79 -47.31
C ALA A 274 17.99 -14.06 -47.91
N VAL A 275 17.07 -14.70 -47.19
CA VAL A 275 16.33 -15.87 -47.69
C VAL A 275 15.40 -15.50 -48.85
N LEU A 276 14.79 -14.31 -48.83
CA LEU A 276 13.95 -13.81 -49.92
C LEU A 276 14.74 -13.56 -51.21
N GLN A 277 16.05 -13.27 -51.11
CA GLN A 277 16.95 -13.06 -52.25
C GLN A 277 17.45 -14.37 -52.88
N LEU A 278 17.32 -15.52 -52.22
CA LEU A 278 17.80 -16.81 -52.75
C LEU A 278 16.92 -17.31 -53.91
N PRO A 279 17.53 -17.79 -55.03
CA PRO A 279 16.77 -18.28 -56.16
C PRO A 279 16.03 -19.58 -55.84
N ARG A 280 14.80 -19.70 -56.35
CA ARG A 280 13.90 -20.83 -56.10
C ARG A 280 14.04 -21.89 -57.20
N ALA A 281 14.28 -23.15 -56.82
CA ALA A 281 14.39 -24.29 -57.73
C ALA A 281 13.48 -25.45 -57.30
N GLN A 282 13.40 -26.54 -58.07
CA GLN A 282 12.62 -27.73 -57.69
C GLN A 282 13.35 -28.58 -56.64
N SER A 283 14.69 -28.65 -56.72
CA SER A 283 15.55 -29.32 -55.74
C SER A 283 16.38 -28.28 -54.98
N THR A 284 16.74 -28.61 -53.75
CA THR A 284 17.64 -27.77 -52.94
C THR A 284 19.07 -28.24 -53.16
N GLU A 285 19.96 -27.36 -53.61
CA GLU A 285 21.37 -27.69 -53.86
C GLU A 285 22.26 -26.95 -52.85
N LEU A 286 23.02 -27.73 -52.08
CA LEU A 286 24.01 -27.24 -51.11
C LEU A 286 25.41 -27.50 -51.70
N HIS A 287 26.15 -26.44 -52.03
CA HIS A 287 27.51 -26.54 -52.55
C HIS A 287 28.49 -25.89 -51.58
N GLN A 288 29.47 -26.66 -51.10
CA GLN A 288 30.50 -26.18 -50.15
C GLN A 288 29.96 -25.47 -48.90
N GLY A 289 28.81 -25.94 -48.37
CA GLY A 289 28.17 -25.35 -47.19
C GLY A 289 27.36 -24.07 -47.47
N THR A 290 27.14 -23.74 -48.75
CA THR A 290 26.40 -22.55 -49.19
C THR A 290 25.21 -22.96 -50.05
N PHE A 291 24.07 -22.28 -49.88
CA PHE A 291 22.84 -22.59 -50.58
C PHE A 291 22.83 -21.93 -51.96
N ARG A 292 22.89 -22.72 -53.03
CA ARG A 292 22.81 -22.18 -54.40
C ARG A 292 21.37 -21.96 -54.83
N SER A 293 20.47 -22.86 -54.47
CA SER A 293 19.04 -22.75 -54.73
C SER A 293 18.21 -23.48 -53.68
N LEU A 294 17.02 -22.94 -53.37
CA LEU A 294 16.09 -23.51 -52.40
C LEU A 294 14.84 -24.08 -53.06
N SER A 295 14.39 -25.24 -52.59
CA SER A 295 13.07 -25.77 -52.98
C SER A 295 11.94 -24.92 -52.40
N PHE A 296 10.81 -24.82 -53.12
CA PHE A 296 9.64 -24.04 -52.69
C PHE A 296 9.11 -24.47 -51.31
N TRP A 297 9.08 -25.77 -51.03
CA TRP A 297 8.63 -26.29 -49.74
C TRP A 297 9.52 -25.85 -48.58
N ARG A 298 10.85 -25.97 -48.74
CA ARG A 298 11.80 -25.55 -47.70
C ARG A 298 11.79 -24.04 -47.51
N PHE A 299 11.71 -23.27 -48.60
CA PHE A 299 11.54 -21.82 -48.53
C PHE A 299 10.31 -21.45 -47.69
N SER A 300 9.16 -22.08 -47.94
CA SER A 300 7.94 -21.83 -47.17
C SER A 300 8.11 -22.17 -45.68
N ILE A 301 8.77 -23.28 -45.35
CA ILE A 301 9.03 -23.69 -43.96
C ILE A 301 9.96 -22.69 -43.26
N ILE A 302 11.04 -22.25 -43.92
CA ILE A 302 11.99 -21.28 -43.38
C ILE A 302 11.30 -19.93 -43.14
N VAL A 303 10.52 -19.44 -44.10
CA VAL A 303 9.75 -18.20 -43.94
C VAL A 303 8.75 -18.33 -42.79
N MET A 304 8.01 -19.44 -42.70
CA MET A 304 7.07 -19.69 -41.61
C MET A 304 7.78 -19.75 -40.25
N ALA A 305 8.98 -20.33 -40.18
CA ALA A 305 9.78 -20.40 -38.96
C ALA A 305 10.23 -19.00 -38.50
N TYR A 306 10.72 -18.14 -39.42
CA TYR A 306 11.06 -16.75 -39.09
C TYR A 306 9.85 -15.92 -38.66
N MET A 307 8.71 -16.15 -39.30
CA MET A 307 7.45 -15.49 -38.94
C MET A 307 6.98 -15.88 -37.53
N LEU A 308 7.06 -17.16 -37.18
CA LEU A 308 6.77 -17.65 -35.83
C LEU A 308 7.74 -17.04 -34.81
N ARG A 309 9.03 -17.01 -35.13
CA ARG A 309 10.07 -16.41 -34.28
C ARG A 309 9.81 -14.91 -34.04
N ALA A 310 9.46 -14.16 -35.09
CA ALA A 310 9.09 -12.75 -34.97
C ALA A 310 7.85 -12.56 -34.11
N ALA A 311 6.83 -13.41 -34.28
CA ALA A 311 5.62 -13.38 -33.47
C ALA A 311 5.91 -13.59 -31.97
N LEU A 312 6.75 -14.58 -31.64
CA LEU A 312 7.16 -14.85 -30.26
C LEU A 312 7.96 -13.69 -29.67
N ALA A 313 8.90 -13.13 -30.43
CA ALA A 313 9.68 -11.97 -30.02
C ALA A 313 8.80 -10.73 -29.74
N ILE A 314 7.84 -10.44 -30.62
CA ILE A 314 6.87 -9.34 -30.41
C ILE A 314 5.98 -9.63 -29.21
N ALA A 315 5.49 -10.85 -29.06
CA ALA A 315 4.66 -11.23 -27.92
C ALA A 315 5.42 -11.09 -26.60
N LEU A 316 6.70 -11.46 -26.56
CA LEU A 316 7.56 -11.31 -25.37
C LEU A 316 7.85 -9.85 -25.06
N LEU A 317 8.06 -9.02 -26.09
CA LEU A 317 8.22 -7.58 -25.94
C LEU A 317 6.97 -6.94 -25.29
N VAL A 318 5.79 -7.25 -25.83
CA VAL A 318 4.50 -6.74 -25.34
C VAL A 318 4.19 -7.30 -23.96
N GLY A 319 4.39 -8.61 -23.74
CA GLY A 319 4.17 -9.25 -22.44
C GLY A 319 5.08 -8.70 -21.35
N GLY A 320 6.38 -8.56 -21.65
CA GLY A 320 7.36 -7.99 -20.72
C GLY A 320 7.09 -6.53 -20.39
N THR A 321 6.76 -5.69 -21.39
CA THR A 321 6.40 -4.29 -21.14
C THR A 321 5.11 -4.15 -20.32
N GLN A 322 4.10 -4.97 -20.59
CA GLN A 322 2.88 -5.01 -19.78
C GLN A 322 3.13 -5.48 -18.35
N TRP A 323 4.00 -6.48 -18.15
CA TRP A 323 4.36 -6.99 -16.83
C TRP A 323 5.10 -5.93 -16.00
N LEU A 324 6.08 -5.24 -16.60
CA LEU A 324 6.77 -4.10 -15.97
C LEU A 324 5.80 -2.97 -15.63
N GLY A 325 4.93 -2.59 -16.58
CA GLY A 325 3.94 -1.53 -16.39
C GLY A 325 2.85 -1.83 -15.36
N ARG A 326 2.76 -3.06 -14.83
CA ARG A 326 1.81 -3.42 -13.76
C ARG A 326 2.43 -3.43 -12.37
N THR A 327 3.75 -3.37 -12.29
CA THR A 327 4.45 -3.45 -11.02
C THR A 327 4.42 -2.10 -10.32
N THR A 328 3.74 -2.01 -9.17
CA THR A 328 3.55 -0.75 -8.42
C THR A 328 4.69 -0.47 -7.44
N SER A 329 5.44 -1.50 -7.06
CA SER A 329 6.57 -1.43 -6.14
C SER A 329 7.86 -1.17 -6.91
N ILE A 330 8.60 -0.13 -6.51
CA ILE A 330 9.88 0.26 -7.12
C ILE A 330 10.91 -0.87 -7.06
N VAL A 331 10.98 -1.58 -5.93
CA VAL A 331 11.94 -2.68 -5.74
C VAL A 331 11.62 -3.85 -6.66
N ASP A 332 10.34 -4.20 -6.74
CA ASP A 332 9.88 -5.31 -7.58
C ASP A 332 10.04 -4.98 -9.06
N LEU A 333 9.88 -3.71 -9.45
CA LEU A 333 10.06 -3.26 -10.83
C LEU A 333 11.49 -3.54 -11.34
N ILE A 334 12.51 -3.23 -10.53
CA ILE A 334 13.92 -3.50 -10.88
C ILE A 334 14.19 -4.99 -10.96
N LEU A 335 13.72 -5.76 -9.97
CA LEU A 335 13.89 -7.22 -9.93
C LEU A 335 13.22 -7.89 -11.14
N ASN A 336 12.01 -7.44 -11.50
CA ASN A 336 11.27 -7.93 -12.65
C ASN A 336 11.99 -7.61 -13.96
N ALA A 337 12.57 -6.41 -14.10
CA ALA A 337 13.35 -6.04 -15.28
C ALA A 337 14.59 -6.93 -15.46
N VAL A 338 15.31 -7.22 -14.37
CA VAL A 338 16.47 -8.12 -14.40
C VAL A 338 16.04 -9.57 -14.71
N ALA A 339 14.94 -10.04 -14.14
CA ALA A 339 14.43 -11.39 -14.39
C ALA A 339 14.00 -11.57 -15.85
N LEU A 340 13.35 -10.58 -16.45
CA LEU A 340 12.99 -10.56 -17.87
C LEU A 340 14.21 -10.72 -18.78
N ASN A 341 15.30 -10.02 -18.46
CA ASN A 341 16.56 -10.17 -19.19
C ASN A 341 17.08 -11.61 -19.07
N GLY A 342 17.12 -12.17 -17.86
CA GLY A 342 17.59 -13.54 -17.66
C GLY A 342 16.76 -14.59 -18.40
N ILE A 343 15.45 -14.39 -18.56
CA ILE A 343 14.58 -15.32 -19.29
C ILE A 343 14.92 -15.38 -20.79
N LEU A 344 15.30 -14.25 -21.39
CA LEU A 344 15.69 -14.19 -22.80
C LEU A 344 17.05 -14.84 -23.07
N ASP A 345 17.90 -15.01 -22.06
CA ASP A 345 19.23 -15.61 -22.25
C ASP A 345 19.20 -17.14 -22.24
N ILE A 346 18.14 -17.75 -21.69
CA ILE A 346 18.11 -19.19 -21.44
C ILE A 346 18.05 -20.00 -22.74
N ASP A 347 17.39 -19.52 -23.79
CA ASP A 347 17.28 -20.25 -25.05
C ASP A 347 18.62 -20.35 -25.80
N GLU A 348 19.40 -19.27 -25.80
CA GLU A 348 20.75 -19.25 -26.35
C GLU A 348 21.69 -20.15 -25.54
N PHE A 349 21.64 -20.11 -24.20
CA PHE A 349 22.45 -21.01 -23.38
C PHE A 349 22.13 -22.49 -23.63
N LEU A 350 20.85 -22.83 -23.83
CA LEU A 350 20.45 -24.19 -24.18
C LEU A 350 20.97 -24.60 -25.56
N PHE A 351 20.97 -23.67 -26.52
CA PHE A 351 21.53 -23.92 -27.86
C PHE A 351 23.05 -24.11 -27.83
N GLU A 352 23.78 -23.23 -27.12
CA GLU A 352 25.22 -23.35 -26.94
C GLU A 352 25.60 -24.65 -26.22
N MET A 353 24.84 -25.04 -25.20
CA MET A 353 25.04 -26.33 -24.52
C MET A 353 24.77 -27.52 -25.43
N ALA A 354 23.72 -27.46 -26.26
CA ALA A 354 23.34 -28.56 -27.15
C ALA A 354 24.35 -28.78 -28.29
N ILE A 355 25.01 -27.73 -28.77
CA ILE A 355 26.00 -27.83 -29.87
C ILE A 355 27.39 -28.23 -29.38
N ARG A 356 27.75 -27.93 -28.12
CA ARG A 356 29.12 -28.12 -27.61
C ARG A 356 29.53 -29.57 -27.36
N ASP A 357 28.59 -30.52 -27.32
CA ASP A 357 28.88 -31.90 -26.89
C ASP A 357 29.38 -32.83 -28.01
N GLU A 358 29.32 -32.40 -29.27
CA GLU A 358 29.96 -33.14 -30.36
C GLU A 358 31.39 -32.62 -30.56
N GLY A 359 32.36 -33.41 -30.07
CA GLY A 359 33.80 -33.11 -30.04
C GLY A 359 34.47 -32.89 -31.41
N VAL A 360 34.09 -31.83 -32.12
CA VAL A 360 34.81 -31.28 -33.27
C VAL A 360 35.95 -30.41 -32.73
N GLY A 361 36.95 -31.08 -32.17
CA GLY A 361 38.14 -30.47 -31.57
C GLY A 361 39.13 -29.86 -32.57
N ASP A 362 38.80 -29.67 -33.86
CA ASP A 362 39.83 -29.22 -34.82
C ASP A 362 39.33 -28.56 -36.11
N ARG A 363 38.18 -27.85 -36.11
CA ARG A 363 37.78 -27.09 -37.32
C ARG A 363 36.93 -25.86 -36.97
N ARG A 364 37.59 -24.72 -36.79
CA ARG A 364 37.25 -23.42 -37.41
C ARG A 364 38.05 -22.29 -36.75
N SER A 365 39.24 -22.07 -37.29
CA SER A 365 39.69 -20.71 -37.59
C SER A 365 38.72 -20.15 -38.65
N SER A 366 37.50 -19.79 -38.27
CA SER A 366 36.67 -18.92 -39.11
C SER A 366 37.29 -17.54 -38.99
N GLU A 367 38.05 -17.16 -40.00
CA GLU A 367 38.56 -15.81 -40.17
C GLU A 367 37.38 -14.83 -40.05
N ASP A 368 37.54 -13.86 -39.15
CA ASP A 368 36.57 -12.80 -38.90
C ASP A 368 36.18 -12.16 -40.24
N PHE A 369 34.89 -12.22 -40.53
CA PHE A 369 34.24 -11.64 -41.70
C PHE A 369 34.60 -10.15 -41.78
N SER A 370 35.60 -9.80 -42.59
CA SER A 370 35.91 -8.41 -42.90
C SER A 370 34.87 -7.90 -43.90
N ASP A 371 34.04 -6.98 -43.42
CA ASP A 371 32.96 -6.32 -44.16
C ASP A 371 33.52 -5.50 -45.34
N GLY A 372 33.70 -6.15 -46.49
CA GLY A 372 33.67 -5.48 -47.78
C GLY A 372 32.22 -5.16 -48.16
N ALA A 373 31.60 -4.22 -47.44
CA ALA A 373 30.24 -3.79 -47.72
C ALA A 373 30.24 -2.91 -48.98
N HIS A 374 29.65 -3.43 -50.07
CA HIS A 374 29.23 -2.57 -51.17
C HIS A 374 28.09 -1.69 -50.64
N GLU A 375 28.41 -0.41 -50.38
CA GLU A 375 27.45 0.62 -49.98
C GLU A 375 26.52 0.97 -51.15
N ASP A 376 25.53 0.13 -51.42
CA ASP A 376 24.42 0.53 -52.28
C ASP A 376 23.54 1.55 -51.53
N PRO A 377 23.24 2.73 -52.10
CA PRO A 377 22.63 3.87 -51.43
C PRO A 377 21.09 3.75 -51.27
N VAL A 378 20.58 2.55 -50.99
CA VAL A 378 19.14 2.32 -50.82
C VAL A 378 18.71 2.79 -49.42
N GLY A 379 18.46 4.08 -49.27
CA GLY A 379 17.75 4.75 -48.17
C GLY A 379 18.37 4.62 -46.77
N ASP A 380 18.66 5.75 -46.09
CA ASP A 380 19.32 5.74 -44.77
C ASP A 380 18.57 4.88 -43.73
N PRO A 381 19.03 3.64 -43.42
CA PRO A 381 18.33 2.73 -42.53
C PRO A 381 18.29 3.25 -41.09
N LYS A 382 19.11 4.26 -40.78
CA LYS A 382 19.17 4.90 -39.46
C LYS A 382 17.87 5.65 -39.13
N ALA A 383 17.25 6.30 -40.11
CA ALA A 383 16.01 7.05 -39.91
C ALA A 383 14.83 6.12 -39.58
N PHE A 384 14.72 4.99 -40.28
CA PHE A 384 13.71 3.96 -40.00
C PHE A 384 13.91 3.35 -38.61
N ASN A 385 15.15 2.97 -38.28
CA ASN A 385 15.50 2.40 -36.99
C ASN A 385 15.20 3.36 -35.83
N PHE A 386 15.55 4.64 -35.98
CA PHE A 386 15.25 5.67 -34.98
C PHE A 386 13.74 5.88 -34.80
N THR A 387 12.99 5.91 -35.91
CA THR A 387 11.53 6.07 -35.87
C THR A 387 10.84 4.89 -35.19
N MET A 388 11.25 3.66 -35.52
CA MET A 388 10.72 2.44 -34.91
C MET A 388 11.04 2.38 -33.40
N LEU A 389 12.25 2.78 -33.02
CA LEU A 389 12.66 2.90 -31.62
C LEU A 389 11.79 3.89 -30.85
N LEU A 390 11.57 5.08 -31.42
CA LEU A 390 10.73 6.12 -30.82
C LEU A 390 9.30 5.61 -30.61
N ILE A 391 8.73 4.91 -31.60
CA ILE A 391 7.40 4.31 -31.50
C ILE A 391 7.37 3.26 -30.38
N MET A 392 8.37 2.38 -30.30
CA MET A 392 8.45 1.36 -29.25
C MET A 392 8.58 1.94 -27.84
N LEU A 393 9.10 3.16 -27.68
CA LEU A 393 9.15 3.85 -26.39
C LEU A 393 7.88 4.65 -26.09
N LEU A 394 7.34 5.35 -27.10
CA LEU A 394 6.19 6.22 -26.93
C LEU A 394 4.90 5.43 -26.68
N VAL A 395 4.71 4.29 -27.35
CA VAL A 395 3.48 3.49 -27.22
C VAL A 395 3.31 2.93 -25.80
N PRO A 396 4.29 2.26 -25.16
CA PRO A 396 4.17 1.81 -23.77
C PRO A 396 3.94 2.95 -22.78
N TYR A 397 4.59 4.11 -23.00
CA TYR A 397 4.38 5.28 -22.15
C TYR A 397 2.92 5.73 -22.16
N LEU A 398 2.33 5.93 -23.34
CA LEU A 398 0.96 6.41 -23.50
C LEU A 398 -0.10 5.34 -23.13
N VAL A 399 0.15 4.08 -23.48
CA VAL A 399 -0.85 2.99 -23.34
C VAL A 399 -0.79 2.30 -21.97
N LEU A 400 0.36 2.28 -21.31
CA LEU A 400 0.54 1.56 -20.04
C LEU A 400 0.80 2.51 -18.87
N ILE A 401 1.79 3.40 -18.98
CA ILE A 401 2.25 4.19 -17.82
C ILE A 401 1.29 5.32 -17.48
N VAL A 402 0.86 6.12 -18.47
CA VAL A 402 -0.13 7.18 -18.25
C VAL A 402 -1.41 6.64 -17.58
N PRO A 403 -2.06 5.58 -18.09
CA PRO A 403 -3.25 5.04 -17.42
C PRO A 403 -2.95 4.37 -16.08
N LEU A 404 -1.75 3.81 -15.85
CA LEU A 404 -1.35 3.32 -14.53
C LEU A 404 -1.33 4.46 -13.50
N THR A 405 -0.69 5.58 -13.84
CA THR A 405 -0.63 6.76 -12.97
C THR A 405 -2.02 7.30 -12.66
N GLN A 406 -2.90 7.38 -13.67
CA GLN A 406 -4.29 7.78 -13.47
C GLN A 406 -5.04 6.83 -12.54
N ARG A 407 -4.89 5.50 -12.72
CA ARG A 407 -5.52 4.51 -11.83
C ARG A 407 -5.01 4.59 -10.39
N MET A 408 -3.72 4.81 -10.18
CA MET A 408 -3.16 5.01 -8.84
C MET A 408 -3.72 6.26 -8.15
N LEU A 409 -3.86 7.36 -8.89
CA LEU A 409 -4.49 8.58 -8.40
C LEU A 409 -5.97 8.39 -8.10
N GLU A 410 -6.70 7.67 -8.94
CA GLU A 410 -8.10 7.30 -8.71
C GLU A 410 -8.25 6.45 -7.45
N VAL A 411 -7.40 5.43 -7.26
CA VAL A 411 -7.40 4.62 -6.03
C VAL A 411 -7.13 5.47 -4.80
N LYS A 412 -6.14 6.35 -4.86
CA LYS A 412 -5.85 7.28 -3.75
C LYS A 412 -7.03 8.19 -3.46
N ARG A 413 -7.68 8.72 -4.51
CA ARG A 413 -8.86 9.58 -4.39
C ARG A 413 -10.03 8.80 -3.77
N GLU A 414 -10.33 7.61 -4.26
CA GLU A 414 -11.42 6.79 -3.72
C GLU A 414 -11.19 6.40 -2.25
N MET A 415 -9.94 6.16 -1.85
CA MET A 415 -9.63 5.79 -0.46
C MET A 415 -9.57 6.98 0.50
N CYS A 416 -9.06 8.13 0.04
CA CYS A 416 -8.68 9.23 0.92
C CYS A 416 -9.31 10.57 0.59
N PHE A 417 -10.11 10.68 -0.46
CA PHE A 417 -10.82 11.92 -0.75
C PHE A 417 -12.08 12.05 0.11
N GLY A 418 -12.43 13.29 0.46
CA GLY A 418 -13.61 13.60 1.26
C GLY A 418 -13.35 13.61 2.77
N ILE A 419 -14.45 13.61 3.53
CA ILE A 419 -14.43 13.62 4.99
C ILE A 419 -13.96 12.23 5.44
N GLN A 420 -12.80 12.13 6.10
CA GLN A 420 -12.28 10.83 6.53
C GLN A 420 -12.66 10.49 7.96
N ASN A 421 -12.98 11.50 8.77
CA ASN A 421 -13.20 11.41 10.20
C ASN A 421 -14.65 11.00 10.52
N PHE A 422 -15.13 9.91 9.95
CA PHE A 422 -16.42 9.33 10.31
C PHE A 422 -16.34 7.79 10.37
N VAL A 423 -17.22 7.19 11.16
CA VAL A 423 -17.46 5.74 11.21
C VAL A 423 -18.94 5.48 10.99
N VAL A 424 -19.26 4.34 10.37
CA VAL A 424 -20.65 3.95 10.11
C VAL A 424 -20.94 2.59 10.76
N ALA A 425 -22.04 2.49 11.51
CA ALA A 425 -22.61 1.23 11.98
C ALA A 425 -23.90 0.95 11.24
N TYR A 426 -24.05 -0.25 10.70
CA TYR A 426 -25.36 -0.76 10.36
C TYR A 426 -25.95 -1.45 11.58
N ASN A 427 -27.08 -0.94 12.06
CA ASN A 427 -27.87 -1.61 13.08
C ASN A 427 -28.88 -2.53 12.37
N SER A 428 -28.65 -3.83 12.47
CA SER A 428 -29.47 -4.86 11.81
C SER A 428 -30.90 -4.91 12.33
N ASP A 429 -31.13 -4.50 13.57
CA ASP A 429 -32.41 -4.67 14.25
C ASP A 429 -33.42 -3.58 13.83
N VAL A 430 -32.92 -2.37 13.55
CA VAL A 430 -33.71 -1.26 12.99
C VAL A 430 -33.56 -1.12 11.47
N GLY A 431 -32.65 -1.87 10.84
CA GLY A 431 -32.41 -1.80 9.40
C GLY A 431 -31.83 -0.46 8.92
N MET A 432 -31.11 0.25 9.79
CA MET A 432 -30.61 1.61 9.53
C MET A 432 -29.10 1.71 9.76
N ALA A 433 -28.42 2.54 8.95
CA ALA A 433 -27.03 2.90 9.16
C ALA A 433 -26.90 4.21 9.94
N TYR A 434 -26.09 4.20 11.00
CA TYR A 434 -25.75 5.36 11.82
C TYR A 434 -24.31 5.77 11.54
N GLY A 435 -24.10 7.05 11.23
CA GLY A 435 -22.76 7.65 11.11
C GLY A 435 -22.39 8.40 12.39
N LEU A 436 -21.17 8.23 12.88
CA LEU A 436 -20.58 9.05 13.95
C LEU A 436 -19.35 9.77 13.37
N MET A 437 -19.34 11.10 13.46
CA MET A 437 -18.13 11.87 13.17
C MET A 437 -17.11 11.58 14.27
N THR A 438 -15.96 11.01 13.91
CA THR A 438 -14.83 10.87 14.82
C THR A 438 -14.14 12.23 14.94
N ASN A 439 -13.54 12.51 16.10
CA ASN A 439 -12.82 13.76 16.29
C ASN A 439 -11.73 13.91 15.21
N GLU A 440 -11.73 15.05 14.50
CA GLU A 440 -10.56 15.48 13.74
C GLU A 440 -9.38 15.45 14.70
N LYS A 441 -8.32 14.71 14.32
CA LYS A 441 -7.05 14.55 15.06
C LYS A 441 -7.00 15.47 16.28
N ARG A 442 -7.41 14.98 17.46
CA ARG A 442 -6.95 15.58 18.72
C ARG A 442 -5.45 15.72 18.53
N PHE A 443 -4.94 16.95 18.67
CA PHE A 443 -3.55 17.31 18.42
C PHE A 443 -2.63 16.13 18.67
N VAL A 444 -1.84 15.77 17.65
CA VAL A 444 -1.02 14.55 17.42
C VAL A 444 -0.09 14.13 18.59
N ASN A 445 -0.16 14.80 19.74
CA ASN A 445 0.61 14.50 20.94
C ASN A 445 -0.23 14.00 22.13
N ALA A 446 -1.55 14.04 22.09
CA ALA A 446 -2.37 13.51 23.20
C ALA A 446 -2.59 12.00 23.01
N LEU A 447 -1.66 11.21 23.56
CA LEU A 447 -1.79 9.76 23.66
C LEU A 447 -3.14 9.41 24.31
N THR A 448 -3.82 8.36 23.85
CA THR A 448 -5.00 7.80 24.54
C THR A 448 -4.61 7.27 25.92
N LEU A 449 -5.57 7.02 26.82
CA LEU A 449 -5.25 6.44 28.14
C LEU A 449 -4.48 5.11 28.02
N ALA A 450 -4.83 4.29 27.02
CA ALA A 450 -4.14 3.03 26.75
C ALA A 450 -2.73 3.26 26.18
N GLU A 451 -2.57 4.19 25.24
CA GLU A 451 -1.25 4.54 24.70
C GLU A 451 -0.35 5.19 25.74
N GLU A 452 -0.89 6.04 26.62
CA GLU A 452 -0.16 6.65 27.74
C GLU A 452 0.25 5.57 28.75
N ALA A 453 -0.66 4.65 29.09
CA ALA A 453 -0.35 3.52 29.96
C ALA A 453 0.78 2.65 29.39
N VAL A 454 0.74 2.39 28.07
CA VAL A 454 1.79 1.63 27.37
C VAL A 454 3.08 2.43 27.28
N ASN A 455 3.02 3.71 26.91
CA ASN A 455 4.19 4.58 26.75
C ASN A 455 4.94 4.74 28.07
N GLU A 456 4.22 4.92 29.18
CA GLU A 456 4.80 4.99 30.51
C GLU A 456 5.42 3.65 30.93
N TYR A 457 4.74 2.53 30.65
CA TYR A 457 5.19 1.23 31.14
C TYR A 457 6.32 0.62 30.30
N LYS A 458 6.31 0.86 28.98
CA LYS A 458 7.26 0.29 28.01
C LYS A 458 8.72 0.59 28.34
N PHE A 459 9.01 1.75 28.92
CA PHE A 459 10.37 2.20 29.23
C PHE A 459 10.74 2.12 30.71
N LYS A 460 9.86 1.59 31.57
CA LYS A 460 10.15 1.43 33.02
C LYS A 460 11.11 0.28 33.33
N LEU A 461 11.42 -0.58 32.35
CA LEU A 461 12.30 -1.72 32.50
C LEU A 461 13.47 -1.61 31.51
N ASP A 462 14.70 -1.59 32.02
CA ASP A 462 15.94 -1.54 31.21
C ASP A 462 16.24 -2.86 30.46
N GLY A 463 15.35 -3.85 30.57
CA GLY A 463 15.47 -5.17 29.93
C GLY A 463 14.21 -6.02 30.10
N PRO A 464 14.20 -7.25 29.55
CA PRO A 464 13.11 -8.20 29.76
C PRO A 464 12.92 -8.43 31.27
N TRP A 465 11.72 -8.17 31.79
CA TRP A 465 11.42 -8.49 33.19
C TRP A 465 11.52 -10.01 33.37
N THR A 466 12.54 -10.43 34.12
CA THR A 466 12.63 -11.78 34.65
C THR A 466 12.16 -11.73 36.10
N PRO A 467 11.21 -12.59 36.50
CA PRO A 467 10.83 -12.70 37.91
C PRO A 467 12.03 -13.27 38.68
N VAL A 468 12.88 -12.38 39.21
CA VAL A 468 13.84 -12.75 40.25
C VAL A 468 13.02 -12.90 41.53
N SER A 469 13.15 -14.06 42.18
CA SER A 469 12.25 -14.58 43.22
C SER A 469 11.64 -13.50 44.13
N ASP A 470 10.31 -13.39 44.06
CA ASP A 470 9.39 -12.58 44.89
C ASP A 470 9.28 -11.07 44.63
N GLU A 471 10.01 -10.48 43.68
CA GLU A 471 9.80 -9.06 43.32
C GLU A 471 8.61 -8.88 42.35
N LEU A 472 7.59 -8.15 42.80
CA LEU A 472 6.47 -7.71 41.95
C LEU A 472 6.97 -6.68 40.93
N PRO A 473 6.46 -6.70 39.68
CA PRO A 473 6.80 -5.67 38.70
C PRO A 473 6.37 -4.29 39.22
N PRO A 474 7.08 -3.20 38.83
CA PRO A 474 6.71 -1.86 39.23
C PRO A 474 5.27 -1.57 38.81
N ALA A 475 4.45 -1.07 39.74
CA ALA A 475 3.05 -0.80 39.45
C ALA A 475 2.93 0.26 38.33
N PRO A 476 2.17 -0.01 37.26
CA PRO A 476 1.89 0.99 36.24
C PRO A 476 0.96 2.07 36.79
N ASN A 477 1.14 3.32 36.35
CA ASN A 477 0.35 4.41 36.91
C ASN A 477 -1.04 4.58 36.26
N PHE A 478 -1.30 3.97 35.09
CA PHE A 478 -2.56 4.17 34.34
C PHE A 478 -3.31 2.88 34.02
N MET A 479 -2.77 1.72 34.38
CA MET A 479 -3.40 0.43 34.10
C MET A 479 -3.29 -0.51 35.30
N GLN A 480 -4.02 -1.62 35.25
CA GLN A 480 -3.91 -2.72 36.21
C GLN A 480 -3.40 -3.94 35.48
N LEU A 481 -2.33 -4.54 36.01
CA LEU A 481 -1.78 -5.77 35.46
C LEU A 481 -2.45 -6.95 36.15
N GLY A 482 -3.16 -7.76 35.37
CA GLY A 482 -3.55 -9.10 35.81
C GLY A 482 -2.34 -10.01 35.78
N LEU A 483 -2.10 -10.76 36.87
CA LEU A 483 -1.05 -11.79 36.90
C LEU A 483 -1.46 -13.02 36.07
N TYR A 484 -2.77 -13.19 35.84
CA TYR A 484 -3.34 -14.31 35.11
C TYR A 484 -4.27 -13.83 34.00
N PRO A 485 -4.34 -14.54 32.85
CA PRO A 485 -5.25 -14.21 31.75
C PRO A 485 -6.72 -14.07 32.19
N GLN A 486 -7.17 -14.88 33.16
CA GLN A 486 -8.54 -14.80 33.67
C GLN A 486 -8.80 -13.48 34.39
N GLN A 487 -7.82 -12.92 35.13
CA GLN A 487 -7.96 -11.63 35.79
C GLN A 487 -8.04 -10.50 34.78
N PHE A 488 -7.24 -10.57 33.71
CA PHE A 488 -7.30 -9.61 32.61
C PHE A 488 -8.67 -9.64 31.92
N GLU A 489 -9.15 -10.83 31.52
CA GLU A 489 -10.47 -10.95 30.90
C GLU A 489 -11.59 -10.52 31.83
N PHE A 490 -11.53 -10.89 33.11
CA PHE A 490 -12.49 -10.46 34.11
C PHE A 490 -12.49 -8.93 34.24
N GLY A 491 -11.33 -8.30 34.38
CA GLY A 491 -11.22 -6.84 34.44
C GLY A 491 -11.70 -6.13 33.18
N ARG A 492 -11.51 -6.73 32.00
CA ARG A 492 -11.90 -6.16 30.71
C ARG A 492 -13.41 -6.13 30.49
N ILE A 493 -14.14 -7.14 30.95
CA ILE A 493 -15.59 -7.28 30.71
C ILE A 493 -16.46 -6.79 31.88
N ARG A 494 -15.86 -6.59 33.07
CA ARG A 494 -16.57 -6.24 34.29
C ARG A 494 -17.26 -4.88 34.14
N LYS A 495 -18.54 -4.83 34.50
CA LYS A 495 -19.31 -3.57 34.52
C LYS A 495 -18.98 -2.76 35.76
N MET A 496 -19.21 -1.44 35.70
CA MET A 496 -18.97 -0.56 36.85
C MET A 496 -19.75 -0.99 38.10
N ALA A 497 -20.99 -1.48 37.96
CA ALA A 497 -21.77 -2.02 39.08
C ALA A 497 -21.07 -3.19 39.80
N GLU A 498 -20.50 -4.12 39.02
CA GLU A 498 -19.76 -5.27 39.55
C GLU A 498 -18.43 -4.85 40.16
N GLU A 499 -17.75 -3.86 39.55
CA GLU A 499 -16.53 -3.28 40.11
C GLU A 499 -16.79 -2.58 41.44
N ALA A 500 -17.86 -1.80 41.54
CA ALA A 500 -18.28 -1.12 42.76
C ALA A 500 -18.68 -2.10 43.87
N ALA A 501 -19.27 -3.25 43.52
CA ALA A 501 -19.56 -4.33 44.46
C ALA A 501 -18.29 -5.05 44.94
N TYR A 502 -17.31 -5.23 44.06
CA TYR A 502 -16.04 -5.88 44.39
C TYR A 502 -15.11 -5.01 45.23
N TRP A 503 -15.27 -3.68 45.17
CA TRP A 503 -14.40 -2.74 45.89
C TRP A 503 -14.63 -2.79 47.41
N PRO A 504 -13.67 -3.31 48.21
CA PRO A 504 -13.94 -3.78 49.57
C PRO A 504 -13.99 -2.66 50.62
N VAL A 505 -13.77 -1.40 50.25
CA VAL A 505 -13.70 -0.28 51.17
C VAL A 505 -14.34 0.97 50.58
N CYS A 506 -14.84 1.85 51.42
CA CYS A 506 -15.16 3.21 50.98
C CYS A 506 -13.88 4.04 51.01
N TRP A 507 -13.11 3.99 49.91
CA TRP A 507 -11.77 4.60 49.84
C TRP A 507 -11.87 6.14 49.78
N GLU A 508 -11.08 6.82 50.61
CA GLU A 508 -10.83 8.26 50.49
C GLU A 508 -9.56 8.68 51.24
N ARG A 509 -8.44 8.72 50.52
CA ARG A 509 -7.12 8.95 51.12
C ARG A 509 -7.00 10.29 51.86
N ASP A 510 -7.63 11.33 51.33
CA ASP A 510 -7.49 12.70 51.85
C ASP A 510 -8.35 12.97 53.10
N VAL A 511 -9.35 12.13 53.37
CA VAL A 511 -10.27 12.29 54.51
C VAL A 511 -9.88 11.41 55.69
N ASP A 512 -9.34 10.22 55.45
CA ASP A 512 -8.84 9.33 56.50
C ASP A 512 -7.43 8.80 56.16
N PRO A 513 -6.40 9.64 56.30
CA PRO A 513 -5.02 9.22 56.04
C PRO A 513 -4.54 8.14 57.01
N TYR A 514 -5.25 7.81 58.10
CA TYR A 514 -4.85 6.77 59.06
C TYR A 514 -5.79 5.56 59.05
N GLY A 515 -6.63 5.43 58.03
CA GLY A 515 -7.59 4.34 57.92
C GLY A 515 -6.91 2.98 57.78
N PRO A 516 -7.61 1.87 58.09
CA PRO A 516 -7.09 0.49 58.03
C PRO A 516 -6.56 0.10 56.64
N ALA A 517 -6.87 0.90 55.61
CA ALA A 517 -6.46 0.72 54.24
C ALA A 517 -4.99 1.15 53.97
N GLU A 518 -4.37 1.97 54.82
CA GLU A 518 -2.95 2.34 54.68
C GLU A 518 -2.00 1.14 54.83
N ASN A 519 -2.37 0.17 55.65
CA ASN A 519 -1.56 -1.04 55.85
C ASN A 519 -1.60 -1.98 54.63
N ALA A 520 -2.50 -1.77 53.66
CA ALA A 520 -2.65 -2.58 52.46
C ALA A 520 -1.98 -1.90 51.25
N SER A 521 -0.66 -2.02 51.15
CA SER A 521 0.15 -1.44 50.05
C SER A 521 -0.38 -1.78 48.65
N ALA A 522 -0.96 -2.97 48.47
CA ALA A 522 -1.58 -3.38 47.21
C ALA A 522 -2.81 -2.54 46.84
N LEU A 523 -3.64 -2.20 47.82
CA LEU A 523 -4.87 -1.43 47.59
C LEU A 523 -4.54 0.04 47.27
N VAL A 524 -3.54 0.61 47.94
CA VAL A 524 -3.01 1.96 47.66
C VAL A 524 -2.54 2.04 46.20
N SER A 525 -1.77 1.06 45.74
CA SER A 525 -1.26 1.00 44.35
C SER A 525 -2.40 0.93 43.33
N ILE A 526 -3.36 0.03 43.55
CA ILE A 526 -4.55 -0.13 42.70
C ILE A 526 -5.39 1.17 42.65
N ALA A 527 -5.60 1.80 43.80
CA ALA A 527 -6.35 3.06 43.91
C ALA A 527 -5.62 4.21 43.20
N HIS A 528 -4.31 4.30 43.34
CA HIS A 528 -3.48 5.31 42.67
C HIS A 528 -3.60 5.19 41.15
N SER A 529 -3.47 3.98 40.59
CA SER A 529 -3.57 3.79 39.14
C SER A 529 -4.96 4.15 38.60
N ARG A 530 -6.02 3.83 39.36
CA ARG A 530 -7.40 4.19 39.02
C ARG A 530 -7.66 5.68 39.10
N MET A 531 -7.13 6.35 40.12
CA MET A 531 -7.26 7.80 40.27
C MET A 531 -6.60 8.56 39.11
N ARG A 532 -5.40 8.16 38.71
CA ARG A 532 -4.73 8.76 37.54
C ARG A 532 -5.47 8.49 36.23
N ALA A 533 -5.99 7.27 36.04
CA ALA A 533 -6.83 6.96 34.89
C ALA A 533 -8.12 7.82 34.87
N ALA A 534 -8.75 8.03 36.03
CA ALA A 534 -9.92 8.90 36.15
C ALA A 534 -9.58 10.36 35.83
N ALA A 535 -8.47 10.88 36.38
CA ALA A 535 -7.96 12.23 36.11
C ALA A 535 -7.71 12.47 34.62
N PHE A 536 -7.09 11.48 33.98
CA PHE A 536 -6.76 11.51 32.57
C PHE A 536 -8.02 11.60 31.71
N ASN A 537 -9.04 10.77 32.00
CA ASN A 537 -10.32 10.79 31.30
C ASN A 537 -11.07 12.13 31.43
N LEU A 538 -10.84 12.85 32.53
CA LEU A 538 -11.39 14.18 32.77
C LEU A 538 -10.53 15.32 32.20
N GLY A 539 -9.41 15.01 31.54
CA GLY A 539 -8.56 15.99 30.87
C GLY A 539 -7.64 16.79 31.81
N LEU A 540 -7.37 16.31 33.02
CA LEU A 540 -6.55 17.02 34.02
C LEU A 540 -5.02 16.86 33.82
N GLY A 541 -4.60 16.21 32.73
CA GLY A 541 -3.19 15.97 32.40
C GLY A 541 -2.56 14.77 33.13
N THR A 542 -1.38 14.34 32.68
CA THR A 542 -0.70 13.12 33.17
C THR A 542 0.23 13.34 34.36
N ASN A 543 0.65 14.59 34.59
CA ASN A 543 1.69 14.93 35.57
C ASN A 543 1.17 15.16 37.00
N VAL A 544 -0.15 15.16 37.20
CA VAL A 544 -0.77 15.43 38.51
C VAL A 544 -1.43 14.17 39.03
N THR A 545 -1.14 13.80 40.28
CA THR A 545 -1.96 12.86 41.05
C THR A 545 -3.04 13.66 41.73
N PRO A 546 -4.26 13.76 41.16
CA PRO A 546 -5.25 14.60 41.78
C PRO A 546 -5.71 14.01 43.11
N THR A 547 -5.98 14.89 44.05
CA THR A 547 -6.65 14.58 45.30
C THR A 547 -8.16 14.45 45.06
N CYS A 548 -8.86 13.74 45.95
CA CYS A 548 -10.33 13.69 45.88
C CYS A 548 -10.91 15.10 46.00
N ALA A 549 -10.30 15.96 46.83
CA ALA A 549 -10.69 17.36 46.98
C ALA A 549 -10.62 18.15 45.65
N GLU A 550 -9.55 17.97 44.87
CA GLU A 550 -9.41 18.59 43.53
C GLU A 550 -10.48 18.08 42.56
N LEU A 551 -10.82 16.79 42.62
CA LEU A 551 -11.82 16.18 41.73
C LEU A 551 -13.27 16.43 42.15
N ARG A 552 -13.54 17.04 43.31
CA ARG A 552 -14.90 17.20 43.86
C ARG A 552 -15.90 17.80 42.88
N HIS A 553 -15.49 18.81 42.12
CA HIS A 553 -16.35 19.48 41.14
C HIS A 553 -16.75 18.58 39.97
N THR A 554 -15.98 17.53 39.68
CA THR A 554 -16.24 16.59 38.58
C THR A 554 -17.19 15.45 38.97
N CYS A 555 -17.50 15.28 40.27
CA CYS A 555 -18.32 14.18 40.78
C CYS A 555 -19.73 14.11 40.18
N TYR A 556 -20.21 15.21 39.59
CA TYR A 556 -21.51 15.33 38.93
C TYR A 556 -21.47 15.07 37.43
N TYR A 557 -20.29 14.83 36.84
CA TYR A 557 -20.20 14.49 35.43
C TYR A 557 -20.58 13.01 35.19
N PRO A 558 -21.32 12.70 34.12
CA PRO A 558 -21.64 11.32 33.75
C PRO A 558 -20.38 10.43 33.68
N GLU A 559 -19.27 10.97 33.17
CA GLU A 559 -18.01 10.26 32.94
C GLU A 559 -17.21 10.00 34.22
N ALA A 560 -17.53 10.67 35.33
CA ALA A 560 -16.76 10.61 36.58
C ALA A 560 -17.04 9.37 37.46
N ARG A 561 -17.48 8.25 36.85
CA ARG A 561 -17.78 6.99 37.57
C ARG A 561 -16.59 6.48 38.37
N MET A 562 -15.40 6.48 37.76
CA MET A 562 -14.18 6.03 38.45
C MET A 562 -13.78 6.98 39.59
N VAL A 563 -14.06 8.29 39.46
CA VAL A 563 -13.85 9.25 40.56
C VAL A 563 -14.78 8.92 41.72
N ARG A 564 -16.07 8.66 41.46
CA ARG A 564 -17.03 8.28 42.50
C ARG A 564 -16.64 6.97 43.21
N LEU A 565 -15.99 6.05 42.50
CA LEU A 565 -15.48 4.80 43.07
C LEU A 565 -14.30 5.03 44.01
N MET A 566 -13.39 5.93 43.64
CA MET A 566 -12.18 6.21 44.40
C MET A 566 -12.35 7.33 45.43
N CYS A 567 -13.37 8.18 45.32
CA CYS A 567 -13.61 9.37 46.14
C CYS A 567 -15.06 9.39 46.64
N GLY A 568 -15.51 8.26 47.18
CA GLY A 568 -16.91 8.04 47.49
C GLY A 568 -17.49 9.06 48.48
N GLN A 569 -16.77 9.47 49.52
CA GLN A 569 -17.27 10.45 50.49
C GLN A 569 -17.24 11.87 49.92
N THR A 570 -16.15 12.30 49.27
CA THR A 570 -16.05 13.61 48.60
C THR A 570 -17.14 13.77 47.54
N CYS A 571 -17.44 12.72 46.77
CA CYS A 571 -18.52 12.72 45.79
C CYS A 571 -19.92 12.51 46.39
N GLY A 572 -20.05 12.37 47.71
CA GLY A 572 -21.32 12.24 48.41
C GLY A 572 -21.98 10.86 48.33
N CYS A 573 -21.28 9.79 47.96
CA CYS A 573 -21.79 8.42 48.00
C CYS A 573 -22.13 7.94 49.41
N THR A 574 -21.53 8.53 50.46
CA THR A 574 -21.81 8.21 51.88
C THR A 574 -22.77 9.21 52.54
N ASP A 575 -23.07 10.33 51.88
CA ASP A 575 -23.93 11.37 52.43
C ASP A 575 -25.36 11.16 51.91
N PRO A 576 -26.33 10.85 52.78
CA PRO A 576 -27.70 10.71 52.34
C PRO A 576 -28.28 12.02 51.79
N LEU A 577 -27.79 13.19 52.21
CA LEU A 577 -28.33 14.48 51.81
C LEU A 577 -27.71 15.05 50.51
N ALA A 578 -26.67 14.41 49.97
CA ALA A 578 -26.10 14.78 48.69
C ALA A 578 -27.10 14.53 47.54
N THR A 579 -26.88 15.18 46.39
CA THR A 579 -27.72 14.95 45.21
C THR A 579 -27.84 13.45 44.88
N PRO A 580 -29.05 12.93 44.62
CA PRO A 580 -29.27 11.54 44.27
C PRO A 580 -28.55 11.09 42.98
N TRP A 581 -28.17 12.03 42.10
CA TRP A 581 -27.52 11.71 40.83
C TRP A 581 -26.21 10.93 41.01
N TYR A 582 -26.11 9.85 40.25
CA TYR A 582 -24.95 8.97 40.17
C TYR A 582 -24.58 8.28 41.48
N LYS A 583 -25.49 8.24 42.46
CA LYS A 583 -25.26 7.61 43.76
C LYS A 583 -25.69 6.15 43.80
N GLN A 584 -25.25 5.41 42.79
CA GLN A 584 -25.57 3.99 42.58
C GLN A 584 -24.30 3.20 42.28
N LYS A 585 -24.34 1.87 42.43
CA LYS A 585 -23.21 0.99 42.09
C LYS A 585 -22.84 1.11 40.61
N ALA A 586 -23.84 1.15 39.71
CA ALA A 586 -23.65 1.30 38.27
C ALA A 586 -22.90 2.58 37.88
N GLU A 587 -23.01 3.61 38.72
CA GLU A 587 -22.40 4.92 38.52
C GLU A 587 -21.11 5.11 39.33
N GLY A 588 -20.59 4.02 39.90
CA GLY A 588 -19.28 3.99 40.53
C GLY A 588 -19.29 4.23 42.03
N CYS A 589 -20.42 4.42 42.72
CA CYS A 589 -20.36 4.43 44.19
C CYS A 589 -20.09 3.01 44.73
N ALA A 590 -18.97 2.82 45.43
CA ALA A 590 -18.60 1.54 46.03
C ALA A 590 -19.70 1.03 46.98
N GLU A 591 -19.91 -0.28 47.00
CA GLU A 591 -20.94 -0.90 47.84
C GLU A 591 -20.78 -0.56 49.33
N MET A 592 -19.54 -0.55 49.81
CA MET A 592 -19.25 -0.14 51.20
C MET A 592 -19.62 1.32 51.48
N CYS A 593 -19.48 2.24 50.52
CA CYS A 593 -19.93 3.61 50.69
C CYS A 593 -21.45 3.70 50.75
N LEU A 594 -22.15 2.91 49.92
CA LEU A 594 -23.61 2.87 49.90
C LEU A 594 -24.18 2.24 51.18
N LEU A 595 -23.53 1.23 51.75
CA LEU A 595 -23.90 0.68 53.07
C LEU A 595 -23.73 1.72 54.19
N GLN A 596 -22.65 2.50 54.16
CA GLN A 596 -22.47 3.63 55.08
C GLN A 596 -23.58 4.68 54.89
N ARG A 597 -23.91 5.02 53.65
CA ARG A 597 -25.04 5.89 53.34
C ARG A 597 -26.34 5.35 53.91
N GLU A 598 -26.63 4.07 53.72
CA GLU A 598 -27.84 3.41 54.22
C GLU A 598 -27.95 3.50 55.74
N SER A 599 -26.87 3.23 56.47
CA SER A 599 -26.84 3.39 57.92
C SER A 599 -27.15 4.84 58.37
N ARG A 600 -26.67 5.84 57.63
CA ARG A 600 -26.96 7.26 57.89
C ARG A 600 -28.38 7.64 57.46
N MET A 601 -28.89 7.08 56.36
CA MET A 601 -30.28 7.27 55.90
C MET A 601 -31.27 6.80 56.96
N ARG A 602 -31.01 5.63 57.57
CA ARG A 602 -31.86 5.09 58.64
C ARG A 602 -31.96 6.05 59.84
N ALA A 603 -30.89 6.77 60.14
CA ALA A 603 -30.85 7.72 61.26
C ALA A 603 -31.58 9.07 60.98
N LEU A 604 -32.07 9.31 59.76
CA LEU A 604 -32.81 10.52 59.43
C LEU A 604 -34.20 10.56 60.09
N PRO A 605 -34.77 11.75 60.34
CA PRO A 605 -36.15 11.89 60.80
C PRO A 605 -37.15 11.51 59.70
N CYS A 606 -38.31 10.99 60.10
CA CYS A 606 -39.40 10.66 59.19
C CYS A 606 -40.22 11.90 58.87
N GLN A 607 -39.61 12.83 58.15
CA GLN A 607 -40.26 14.07 57.75
C GLN A 607 -39.81 14.42 56.34
N ASP A 608 -40.75 14.79 55.48
CA ASP A 608 -40.43 15.37 54.18
C ASP A 608 -39.56 16.61 54.38
N PHE A 609 -38.56 16.78 53.50
CA PHE A 609 -37.77 18.00 53.53
C PHE A 609 -38.68 19.25 53.40
N PRO A 610 -38.51 20.28 54.27
CA PRO A 610 -39.38 21.45 54.28
C PRO A 610 -39.32 22.18 52.92
N GLN A 611 -40.49 22.55 52.40
CA GLN A 611 -40.73 22.99 51.02
C GLN A 611 -39.68 23.94 50.40
N ALA A 612 -39.29 23.62 49.17
CA ALA A 612 -38.92 24.46 48.01
C ALA A 612 -37.92 25.63 48.13
N GLY A 613 -37.34 25.92 49.29
CA GLY A 613 -36.41 27.06 49.45
C GLY A 613 -35.05 26.76 50.07
N ALA A 614 -34.84 25.60 50.70
CA ALA A 614 -33.80 25.48 51.73
C ALA A 614 -32.70 24.43 51.49
N GLN A 615 -32.69 23.61 50.43
CA GLN A 615 -31.59 22.66 50.23
C GLN A 615 -31.13 22.51 48.77
N GLU A 616 -29.83 22.71 48.62
CA GLU A 616 -29.06 22.69 47.38
C GLU A 616 -29.23 21.37 46.60
N SER A 617 -29.33 20.22 47.29
CA SER A 617 -29.39 18.90 46.65
C SER A 617 -30.70 18.60 45.92
N TRP A 618 -31.86 19.02 46.44
CA TRP A 618 -33.14 18.87 45.75
C TRP A 618 -33.19 19.72 44.49
N ASN A 619 -32.79 20.99 44.61
CA ASN A 619 -32.76 21.90 43.47
C ASN A 619 -31.77 21.43 42.41
N GLN A 620 -30.57 21.02 42.84
CA GLN A 620 -29.55 20.47 41.96
C GLN A 620 -30.03 19.21 41.23
N PHE A 621 -30.75 18.30 41.90
CA PHE A 621 -31.30 17.11 41.25
C PHE A 621 -32.18 17.48 40.05
N TRP A 622 -33.09 18.43 40.22
CA TRP A 622 -33.97 18.85 39.13
C TRP A 622 -33.29 19.75 38.10
N ASP A 623 -32.34 20.59 38.52
CA ASP A 623 -31.55 21.43 37.62
C ASP A 623 -30.67 20.59 36.67
N ASP A 624 -30.10 19.51 37.18
CA ASP A 624 -29.23 18.63 36.41
C ASP A 624 -30.02 17.57 35.61
N TYR A 625 -31.35 17.47 35.76
CA TYR A 625 -32.16 16.39 35.19
C TYR A 625 -32.04 16.31 33.66
N ALA A 626 -32.25 17.42 32.95
CA ALA A 626 -32.20 17.44 31.48
C ALA A 626 -30.84 16.99 30.95
N GLN A 627 -29.77 17.55 31.53
CA GLN A 627 -28.40 17.23 31.16
C GLN A 627 -28.08 15.76 31.46
N THR A 628 -28.42 15.28 32.65
CA THR A 628 -28.14 13.92 33.09
C THR A 628 -28.88 12.88 32.25
N VAL A 629 -30.18 13.09 32.00
CA VAL A 629 -30.97 12.18 31.18
C VAL A 629 -30.51 12.20 29.72
N SER A 630 -30.15 13.37 29.16
CA SER A 630 -29.60 13.47 27.80
C SER A 630 -28.30 12.70 27.64
N ALA A 631 -27.42 12.81 28.64
CA ALA A 631 -26.12 12.16 28.62
C ALA A 631 -26.27 10.64 28.70
N TYR A 632 -27.27 10.15 29.44
CA TYR A 632 -27.46 8.71 29.65
C TYR A 632 -28.30 8.03 28.56
N TYR A 633 -29.39 8.66 28.10
CA TYR A 633 -30.35 8.05 27.18
C TYR A 633 -30.33 8.66 25.76
N GLY A 634 -29.51 9.68 25.52
CA GLY A 634 -29.45 10.43 24.25
C GLY A 634 -30.43 11.60 24.19
N GLN A 635 -30.15 12.57 23.31
CA GLN A 635 -30.99 13.78 23.14
C GLN A 635 -32.39 13.46 22.61
N ASP A 636 -32.53 12.45 21.73
CA ASP A 636 -33.81 12.11 21.08
C ASP A 636 -34.93 11.77 22.07
N ARG A 637 -34.60 11.21 23.23
CA ARG A 637 -35.61 10.86 24.26
C ARG A 637 -36.14 12.06 25.02
N LEU A 638 -35.37 13.15 25.10
CA LEU A 638 -35.82 14.37 25.78
C LEU A 638 -36.79 15.18 24.93
N GLU A 639 -36.68 15.15 23.60
CA GLU A 639 -37.62 15.86 22.72
C GLU A 639 -39.05 15.30 22.82
N VAL A 640 -39.17 14.02 23.17
CA VAL A 640 -40.46 13.34 23.34
C VAL A 640 -41.04 13.55 24.75
N GLY A 641 -40.19 13.87 25.74
CA GLY A 641 -40.58 14.02 27.14
C GLY A 641 -41.07 15.43 27.48
N ASP A 642 -42.17 15.53 28.24
CA ASP A 642 -42.65 16.82 28.75
C ASP A 642 -41.78 17.32 29.92
N MET A 643 -40.84 18.22 29.61
CA MET A 643 -39.98 18.89 30.61
C MET A 643 -40.75 19.77 31.60
N SER A 644 -42.05 20.04 31.37
CA SER A 644 -42.87 20.76 32.34
C SER A 644 -42.95 20.01 33.69
N ALA A 645 -42.91 18.68 33.67
CA ALA A 645 -42.91 17.84 34.87
C ALA A 645 -41.75 18.20 35.81
N VAL A 646 -40.55 18.47 35.28
CA VAL A 646 -39.37 18.86 36.07
C VAL A 646 -39.60 20.19 36.80
N SER A 647 -40.15 21.18 36.10
CA SER A 647 -40.46 22.49 36.70
C SER A 647 -41.52 22.40 37.80
N ILE A 648 -42.51 21.54 37.58
CA ILE A 648 -43.60 21.25 38.52
C ILE A 648 -43.04 20.53 39.76
N MET A 649 -42.19 19.53 39.58
CA MET A 649 -41.52 18.82 40.68
C MET A 649 -40.65 19.75 41.50
N LYS A 650 -39.84 20.58 40.84
CA LYS A 650 -38.96 21.55 41.51
C LYS A 650 -39.76 22.54 42.35
N ALA A 651 -40.84 23.10 41.80
CA ALA A 651 -41.67 24.09 42.49
C ALA A 651 -42.55 23.49 43.60
N GLY A 652 -43.11 22.30 43.39
CA GLY A 652 -44.03 21.68 44.33
C GLY A 652 -43.37 20.84 45.44
N GLY A 653 -42.09 20.49 45.29
CA GLY A 653 -41.34 19.75 46.31
C GLY A 653 -41.82 18.30 46.50
N CYS A 654 -41.58 17.74 47.68
CA CYS A 654 -41.92 16.35 48.02
C CYS A 654 -43.37 15.92 47.67
N PRO A 655 -44.42 16.73 47.94
CA PRO A 655 -45.80 16.35 47.59
C PRO A 655 -46.02 15.98 46.12
N MET A 656 -45.23 16.53 45.19
CA MET A 656 -45.40 16.23 43.77
C MET A 656 -44.94 14.82 43.38
N LEU A 657 -44.15 14.15 44.23
CA LEU A 657 -43.81 12.74 44.04
C LEU A 657 -45.04 11.83 44.14
N GLN A 658 -46.10 12.24 44.85
CA GLN A 658 -47.36 11.50 44.87
C GLN A 658 -48.20 11.76 43.61
N ALA A 659 -48.18 13.00 43.12
CA ALA A 659 -48.95 13.40 41.95
C ALA A 659 -48.36 12.82 40.65
N VAL A 660 -47.03 12.74 40.57
CA VAL A 660 -46.27 12.23 39.41
C VAL A 660 -45.28 11.18 39.91
N PRO A 661 -45.74 9.96 40.25
CA PRO A 661 -44.91 8.96 40.93
C PRO A 661 -43.81 8.34 40.07
N LYS A 662 -43.90 8.50 38.74
CA LYS A 662 -42.96 7.94 37.79
C LYS A 662 -42.28 9.04 36.98
N ASP A 663 -41.03 8.77 36.63
CA ASP A 663 -40.28 9.56 35.68
C ASP A 663 -40.91 9.41 34.28
N PRO A 664 -41.31 10.51 33.63
CA PRO A 664 -41.95 10.45 32.30
C PRO A 664 -41.01 9.93 31.21
N ILE A 665 -39.69 10.01 31.39
CA ILE A 665 -38.70 9.58 30.39
C ILE A 665 -38.25 8.14 30.63
N THR A 666 -37.91 7.80 31.87
CA THR A 666 -37.36 6.48 32.19
C THR A 666 -38.43 5.46 32.59
N GLY A 667 -39.58 5.92 33.07
CA GLY A 667 -40.64 5.08 33.64
C GLY A 667 -40.37 4.60 35.07
N GLU A 668 -39.21 4.95 35.63
CA GLU A 668 -38.80 4.58 36.99
C GLU A 668 -39.62 5.30 38.05
N ILE A 669 -39.81 4.67 39.22
CA ILE A 669 -40.52 5.27 40.33
C ILE A 669 -39.55 6.13 41.13
N TRP A 670 -39.80 7.43 41.23
CA TRP A 670 -38.88 8.38 41.89
C TRP A 670 -38.48 7.97 43.31
N CYS A 671 -39.46 7.49 44.07
CA CYS A 671 -39.25 7.06 45.45
C CYS A 671 -38.32 5.84 45.58
N LEU A 672 -38.29 4.95 44.59
CA LEU A 672 -37.41 3.78 44.56
C LEU A 672 -36.04 4.09 43.95
N GLY A 673 -35.95 5.18 43.17
CA GLY A 673 -34.75 5.52 42.42
C GLY A 673 -34.69 4.80 41.09
N GLY A 674 -33.71 5.18 40.26
CA GLY A 674 -33.36 4.43 39.06
C GLY A 674 -32.11 3.60 39.35
N ALA A 675 -32.21 2.27 39.28
CA ALA A 675 -31.13 1.34 39.63
C ALA A 675 -29.79 1.69 38.94
N ASP A 676 -29.87 2.26 37.74
CA ASP A 676 -28.73 2.58 36.92
C ASP A 676 -28.18 4.00 37.09
N ILE A 677 -28.97 4.99 37.54
CA ILE A 677 -28.58 6.40 37.39
C ILE A 677 -28.77 7.30 38.62
N PHE A 678 -29.82 7.09 39.44
CA PHE A 678 -30.07 7.94 40.60
C PHE A 678 -30.53 7.16 41.84
N GLY A 679 -30.10 7.62 43.00
CA GLY A 679 -30.54 7.10 44.30
C GLY A 679 -32.04 7.32 44.54
N PRO A 680 -32.68 6.54 45.43
CA PRO A 680 -34.09 6.73 45.77
C PRO A 680 -34.38 8.15 46.27
N LEU A 681 -35.59 8.67 46.07
CA LEU A 681 -36.00 9.93 46.69
C LEU A 681 -36.72 9.73 48.04
N SER A 682 -36.95 8.48 48.46
CA SER A 682 -37.66 8.14 49.70
C SER A 682 -36.96 8.65 50.97
N TYR A 683 -35.64 8.82 50.99
CA TYR A 683 -34.96 9.43 52.14
C TYR A 683 -35.05 10.95 52.13
N LEU A 684 -35.33 11.58 50.97
CA LEU A 684 -35.59 13.01 50.88
C LEU A 684 -37.04 13.35 51.26
N CYS A 685 -37.96 12.50 50.79
CA CYS A 685 -39.38 12.74 50.91
C CYS A 685 -40.07 11.51 51.48
N PRO A 686 -39.73 11.08 52.72
CA PRO A 686 -40.25 9.84 53.28
C PRO A 686 -41.76 9.83 53.45
N GLU A 687 -42.40 10.94 53.81
CA GLU A 687 -43.85 11.01 53.96
C GLU A 687 -44.54 10.98 52.59
N ALA A 688 -44.06 11.79 51.63
CA ALA A 688 -44.62 11.79 50.28
C ALA A 688 -44.45 10.42 49.60
N CYS A 689 -43.32 9.76 49.80
CA CYS A 689 -43.07 8.40 49.31
C CYS A 689 -43.81 7.31 50.08
N GLY A 690 -44.52 7.66 51.17
CA GLY A 690 -45.40 6.75 51.89
C GLY A 690 -44.73 5.91 52.96
N CYS A 691 -43.49 6.21 53.36
CA CYS A 691 -42.68 5.44 54.31
C CYS A 691 -43.38 5.11 55.65
N ARG A 692 -44.33 5.93 56.09
CA ARG A 692 -45.10 5.70 57.33
C ARG A 692 -46.07 4.54 57.26
N ASN A 693 -46.56 4.19 56.07
CA ASN A 693 -47.57 3.17 55.86
C ASN A 693 -47.01 1.89 55.24
N VAL A 694 -45.67 1.80 55.16
CA VAL A 694 -45.00 0.69 54.48
C VAL A 694 -45.01 -0.56 55.36
N THR A 695 -45.49 -1.67 54.81
CA THR A 695 -45.30 -2.98 55.44
C THR A 695 -43.84 -3.41 55.36
N SER A 696 -43.36 -4.11 56.39
CA SER A 696 -41.95 -4.55 56.53
C SER A 696 -41.38 -5.28 55.31
N ASP A 697 -42.26 -5.87 54.49
CA ASP A 697 -41.88 -6.77 53.39
C ASP A 697 -41.72 -6.05 52.04
N SER A 698 -42.03 -4.76 51.95
CA SER A 698 -41.88 -4.03 50.68
C SER A 698 -40.43 -3.58 50.46
N GLU A 699 -39.98 -3.55 49.20
CA GLU A 699 -38.66 -3.01 48.82
C GLU A 699 -38.47 -1.56 49.30
N LEU A 700 -39.56 -0.80 49.38
CA LEU A 700 -39.55 0.58 49.87
C LEU A 700 -39.19 0.67 51.36
N ALA A 701 -39.48 -0.35 52.18
CA ALA A 701 -39.16 -0.34 53.61
C ALA A 701 -37.65 -0.28 53.85
N LEU A 702 -36.84 -0.87 52.95
CA LEU A 702 -35.38 -0.83 53.02
C LEU A 702 -34.80 0.55 52.70
N LEU A 703 -35.56 1.39 52.00
CA LEU A 703 -35.12 2.70 51.52
C LEU A 703 -35.66 3.86 52.38
N CYS A 704 -36.44 3.56 53.42
CA CYS A 704 -37.03 4.53 54.31
C CYS A 704 -36.19 4.74 55.58
N PRO A 705 -36.18 5.96 56.17
CA PRO A 705 -35.60 6.19 57.48
C PRO A 705 -36.22 5.26 58.53
N SER A 706 -35.44 4.75 59.49
CA SER A 706 -35.98 3.81 60.49
C SER A 706 -37.00 4.47 61.41
N SER A 707 -36.95 5.79 61.54
CA SER A 707 -37.93 6.60 62.25
C SER A 707 -39.33 6.61 61.60
N CYS A 708 -39.47 6.14 60.36
CA CYS A 708 -40.76 5.99 59.69
C CYS A 708 -41.46 4.65 59.98
N LEU A 709 -40.71 3.66 60.45
CA LEU A 709 -41.18 2.30 60.63
C LEU A 709 -41.74 2.04 62.05
N SER A 710 -41.76 3.08 62.89
CA SER A 710 -42.13 3.02 64.32
C SER A 710 -43.60 3.23 64.59
#